data_AF-A0A9P5VE76-F1
#
_entry.id   AF-A0A9P5VE76-F1
#
_cell.length_a   1.000
_cell.length_b   1.000
_cell.length_c   1.000
_cell.angle_alpha   90.00
_cell.angle_beta   90.00
_cell.angle_gamma   90.00
#
_symmetry.space_group_name_H-M   'P 1'
#
loop_
_entity.id
_entity.type
_entity.pdbx_description
1 polymer ?
#
loop_
_entity_poly.entity_id
_entity_poly.type
_entity_poly.pdbx_seq_one_letter_code
_entity_poly.pdbx_strand_id
1 'polypeptide(L)'
;MKRDPSATATPVTSLEDLVKRLLPDAYHSHFQFMLRPDLPANSATNIHDTFRIYNNNQQGGSLVITIEGTTLSALGSGLNYYLKEVCKVEMTWSGDRFDQLPAVPPLIPTEAGVDGVVRASFVPWRYYMNVVTFGYSFAFWDWKRWQRELDWMMLSGINMALAMVGQEYIIRKFYKTHGLSNDDISDFLGGPAFMPWQRMGNTQGSWAATNDTVFKNEWINSQWELQGQIMQRMQAFNITPIMPSFQGFVPRKLPEKFPNVRFDKSSVWAGMPNEFTQVTFLPSTDALFTTLSQQFIQLQKAMYKEKGIDMDANAQNFYLLDLYNEMIPTCTTPECLKATTGGVMRAFKVADPKAVWAMQSWFLLNRDLWNAPRIQAYFDGIREVNNGKDAFVVDLYADVAPLWTTTEGFYGIDWGWSMLNNFGGGQGLYGTLPTLLSEPFKGYQQPAKSMRGMGITMEGINNNEYLYQLIFDLPWQSIEAAYPTAFAAPVPKPGTYSLQQQALNGQVHLEDYIKRRYGPNSTTPAMLEAWTTLSQTVWDCKTGQMSQSKAIIDSTPALNMVREGFMTSIMWYDQSKVVGAWRQLVESTETEESKKRRRRHSVIQDSIEAVIMASNGRSSEIPQSLDSPSLLQSFSNWVRGAFQNTLGQLRPSASRLQGDLEEKILKGRLSGSVKEVKAELGGSASFAKVPLPLNVSSFQYDLVDVTREVLVGIVLPGLHRELVDAYKAKDLDRTRAWGQYVLDVIRDTDRLLSTHTHFMLGPWIRDARLSAKLVADSPAVSSPATMNQYRDYLEYNARNQITWWGPNGQASLADYASKEWGGLVKEFQLPRWQIFVDRLVSAVEKRSTLDYKAFLADSLTKETGWMKETTCLGGCFDDPASSSSSSSGVATNPEATSKYPVEAVEDAVLVAQDMVDKWGLVAVRLAQASKQ
;
A
#
# COMPACT_ATOMS: atom_id res chain seq x y z
N MET A 1 25.20 11.46 13.59
CA MET A 1 24.34 12.64 13.32
C MET A 1 23.79 13.23 14.62
N LYS A 2 23.55 14.55 14.68
CA LYS A 2 22.95 15.23 15.84
C LYS A 2 21.67 15.96 15.41
N ARG A 3 20.56 15.72 16.10
CA ARG A 3 19.37 16.58 15.99
C ARG A 3 19.62 17.80 16.89
N ASP A 4 19.43 19.00 16.35
CA ASP A 4 19.49 20.23 17.15
C ASP A 4 18.07 20.55 17.66
N PRO A 5 17.79 20.42 18.97
CA PRO A 5 16.50 20.77 19.54
C PRO A 5 16.25 22.28 19.57
N SER A 6 17.24 23.13 19.25
CA SER A 6 17.18 24.59 19.32
C SER A 6 16.98 25.29 17.97
N ALA A 7 16.86 24.54 16.87
CA ALA A 7 16.73 25.09 15.52
C ALA A 7 15.37 25.79 15.33
N THR A 8 15.37 27.09 15.60
CA THR A 8 14.29 28.08 15.44
C THR A 8 13.02 27.79 16.25
N ALA A 9 12.45 28.84 16.85
CA ALA A 9 11.19 28.78 17.60
C ALA A 9 10.02 28.47 16.65
N THR A 10 9.91 27.24 16.15
CA THR A 10 8.72 26.77 15.47
C THR A 10 7.63 26.69 16.54
N PRO A 11 6.57 27.51 16.44
CA PRO A 11 5.53 27.50 17.45
C PRO A 11 4.85 26.13 17.46
N VAL A 12 4.40 25.69 18.64
CA VAL A 12 3.57 24.48 18.78
C VAL A 12 2.21 24.61 18.07
N THR A 13 1.89 25.78 17.49
CA THR A 13 0.65 26.05 16.76
C THR A 13 0.40 25.08 15.63
N SER A 14 1.43 24.50 15.00
CA SER A 14 1.23 23.48 13.96
C SER A 14 0.55 22.21 14.50
N LEU A 15 0.80 21.85 15.76
CA LEU A 15 0.14 20.75 16.46
C LEU A 15 -1.26 21.14 16.97
N GLU A 16 -1.46 22.39 17.37
CA GLU A 16 -2.81 22.90 17.70
C GLU A 16 -3.70 22.87 16.45
N ASP A 17 -3.17 23.26 15.29
CA ASP A 17 -3.88 23.17 14.02
C ASP A 17 -4.08 21.72 13.59
N LEU A 18 -3.16 20.80 13.92
CA LEU A 18 -3.35 19.36 13.73
C LEU A 18 -4.54 18.85 14.54
N VAL A 19 -4.62 19.22 15.83
CA VAL A 19 -5.75 18.89 16.70
C VAL A 19 -7.07 19.41 16.09
N LYS A 20 -7.10 20.66 15.63
CA LYS A 20 -8.30 21.24 15.01
C LYS A 20 -8.73 20.55 13.72
N ARG A 21 -7.77 20.02 12.94
CA ARG A 21 -8.06 19.30 11.70
C ARG A 21 -8.60 17.90 11.96
N LEU A 22 -8.07 17.21 12.96
CA LEU A 22 -8.34 15.80 13.18
C LEU A 22 -9.46 15.54 14.20
N LEU A 23 -9.54 16.35 15.25
CA LEU A 23 -10.39 16.08 16.41
C LEU A 23 -11.65 16.98 16.41
N PRO A 24 -12.76 16.52 16.99
CA PRO A 24 -13.97 17.34 17.16
C PRO A 24 -13.71 18.60 17.98
N ASP A 25 -14.50 19.65 17.77
CA ASP A 25 -14.39 20.95 18.46
C ASP A 25 -14.31 20.85 19.99
N ALA A 26 -15.01 19.86 20.56
CA ALA A 26 -14.99 19.57 21.98
C ALA A 26 -13.59 19.23 22.54
N TYR A 27 -12.61 18.86 21.70
CA TYR A 27 -11.23 18.54 22.11
C TYR A 27 -10.25 19.70 21.93
N HIS A 28 -10.60 20.76 21.19
CA HIS A 28 -9.63 21.78 20.75
C HIS A 28 -9.00 22.57 21.90
N SER A 29 -9.70 22.71 23.03
CA SER A 29 -9.23 23.45 24.20
C SER A 29 -8.64 22.57 25.31
N HIS A 30 -8.63 21.24 25.13
CA HIS A 30 -8.19 20.29 26.16
C HIS A 30 -6.73 19.87 26.04
N PHE A 31 -6.00 20.32 25.02
CA PHE A 31 -4.58 20.02 24.86
C PHE A 31 -3.72 21.26 25.03
N GLN A 32 -2.62 21.10 25.77
CA GLN A 32 -1.56 22.08 25.87
C GLN A 32 -0.24 21.43 25.45
N PHE A 33 0.43 22.00 24.47
CA PHE A 33 1.72 21.51 23.97
C PHE A 33 2.86 22.40 24.46
N MET A 34 3.95 21.80 24.93
CA MET A 34 5.11 22.53 25.43
C MET A 34 6.43 21.89 24.98
N LEU A 35 7.26 22.66 24.28
CA LEU A 35 8.63 22.23 24.00
C LEU A 35 9.48 22.29 25.27
N ARG A 36 10.08 21.16 25.62
CA ARG A 36 10.95 20.97 26.79
C ARG A 36 12.22 20.23 26.39
N PRO A 37 13.24 20.93 25.86
CA PRO A 37 14.51 20.33 25.45
C PRO A 37 15.27 19.68 26.61
N ASP A 38 14.92 20.01 27.84
CA ASP A 38 15.51 19.55 29.09
C ASP A 38 14.89 18.25 29.63
N LEU A 39 13.88 17.67 28.97
CA LEU A 39 13.30 16.40 29.40
C LEU A 39 14.37 15.29 29.44
N PRO A 40 14.33 14.39 30.45
CA PRO A 40 15.30 13.29 30.58
C PRO A 40 15.33 12.43 29.31
N ALA A 41 16.52 12.18 28.77
CA ALA A 41 16.74 11.22 27.71
C ALA A 41 17.10 9.84 28.28
N ASN A 42 16.74 8.76 27.58
CA ASN A 42 17.08 7.38 27.94
C ASN A 42 18.60 7.07 27.92
N SER A 43 19.45 8.03 27.52
CA SER A 43 20.89 7.88 27.46
C SER A 43 21.59 9.23 27.69
N ALA A 44 22.65 9.23 28.50
CA ALA A 44 23.53 10.39 28.67
C ALA A 44 24.36 10.73 27.41
N THR A 45 24.42 9.82 26.43
CA THR A 45 25.26 9.93 25.24
C THR A 45 24.50 10.13 23.92
N ASN A 46 23.18 9.91 23.91
CA ASN A 46 22.34 10.10 22.73
C ASN A 46 21.07 10.88 23.13
N ILE A 47 20.91 12.08 22.56
CA ILE A 47 19.71 12.91 22.72
C ILE A 47 18.62 12.28 21.85
N HIS A 48 17.73 11.53 22.47
CA HIS A 48 16.57 10.96 21.81
C HIS A 48 15.33 11.81 22.06
N ASP A 49 14.36 11.72 21.17
CA ASP A 49 13.09 12.40 21.39
C ASP A 49 12.36 11.79 22.60
N THR A 50 12.08 12.62 23.60
CA THR A 50 11.25 12.28 24.77
C THR A 50 9.97 13.09 24.77
N PHE A 51 8.85 12.46 25.14
CA PHE A 51 7.62 13.14 25.53
C PHE A 51 7.17 12.75 26.95
N ARG A 52 6.44 13.67 27.58
CA ARG A 52 5.73 13.47 28.84
C ARG A 52 4.30 13.95 28.68
N ILE A 53 3.34 13.18 29.17
CA ILE A 53 1.91 13.54 29.09
C ILE A 53 1.25 13.36 30.46
N TYR A 54 0.51 14.37 30.93
CA TYR A 54 -0.09 14.38 32.27
C TYR A 54 -1.36 15.24 32.33
N ASN A 55 -2.13 15.05 33.40
CA ASN A 55 -3.34 15.83 33.69
C ASN A 55 -2.96 17.12 34.42
N ASN A 56 -3.23 18.28 33.84
CA ASN A 56 -2.97 19.58 34.47
C ASN A 56 -4.28 20.23 34.91
N ASN A 57 -4.37 20.55 36.21
CA ASN A 57 -5.50 21.28 36.78
C ASN A 57 -5.22 22.78 36.71
N GLN A 58 -5.77 23.47 35.71
CA GLN A 58 -5.68 24.93 35.67
C GLN A 58 -6.56 25.57 36.77
N GLN A 59 -6.14 26.72 37.29
CA GLN A 59 -6.93 27.54 38.21
C GLN A 59 -8.25 27.94 37.53
N GLY A 60 -9.37 27.36 37.96
CA GLY A 60 -10.69 27.56 37.34
C GLY A 60 -11.47 26.27 37.04
N GLY A 61 -10.86 25.09 37.21
CA GLY A 61 -11.57 23.80 37.22
C GLY A 61 -11.72 23.10 35.86
N SER A 62 -11.19 23.66 34.77
CA SER A 62 -11.11 22.97 33.48
C SER A 62 -9.83 22.14 33.40
N LEU A 63 -9.99 20.83 33.19
CA LEU A 63 -8.91 19.86 33.04
C LEU A 63 -8.26 19.98 31.65
N VAL A 64 -6.93 20.08 31.61
CA VAL A 64 -6.13 20.16 30.38
C VAL A 64 -5.11 19.01 30.35
N ILE A 65 -5.08 18.26 29.24
CA ILE A 65 -4.04 17.27 28.96
C ILE A 65 -2.80 18.02 28.46
N THR A 66 -1.75 18.03 29.28
CA THR A 66 -0.50 18.68 28.93
C THR A 66 0.46 17.66 28.33
N ILE A 67 1.03 17.98 27.16
CA ILE A 67 2.02 17.18 26.46
C ILE A 67 3.29 18.02 26.35
N GLU A 68 4.32 17.60 27.08
CA GLU A 68 5.67 18.14 26.98
C GLU A 68 6.51 17.25 26.05
N GLY A 69 7.38 17.86 25.26
CA GLY A 69 8.20 17.11 24.31
C GLY A 69 9.49 17.82 23.96
N THR A 70 10.55 17.06 23.78
CA THR A 70 11.87 17.57 23.34
C THR A 70 11.83 18.15 21.92
N THR A 71 10.91 17.67 21.08
CA THR A 71 10.73 18.06 19.68
C THR A 71 9.27 17.97 19.26
N LEU A 72 8.90 18.58 18.13
CA LEU A 72 7.51 18.50 17.60
C LEU A 72 7.07 17.06 17.31
N SER A 73 8.00 16.20 16.85
CA SER A 73 7.69 14.77 16.68
C SER A 73 7.44 14.05 17.99
N ALA A 74 8.12 14.44 19.07
CA ALA A 74 7.82 13.89 20.40
C ALA A 74 6.42 14.29 20.86
N LEU A 75 6.05 15.57 20.66
CA LEU A 75 4.71 16.07 20.99
C LEU A 75 3.62 15.37 20.17
N GLY A 76 3.82 15.20 18.86
CA GLY A 76 2.92 14.45 17.97
C GLY A 76 2.76 12.99 18.40
N SER A 77 3.85 12.32 18.76
CA SER A 77 3.80 10.97 19.31
C SER A 77 3.12 10.91 20.68
N GLY A 78 3.28 11.92 21.53
CA GLY A 78 2.56 12.02 22.80
C GLY A 78 1.05 12.18 22.62
N LEU A 79 0.62 12.97 21.62
CA LEU A 79 -0.79 13.07 21.23
C LEU A 79 -1.29 11.71 20.71
N ASN A 80 -0.53 11.06 19.83
CA ASN A 80 -0.92 9.75 19.31
C ASN A 80 -0.98 8.67 20.40
N TYR A 81 -0.06 8.71 21.38
CA TYR A 81 -0.12 7.85 22.56
C TYR A 81 -1.42 8.04 23.32
N TYR A 82 -1.83 9.29 23.59
CA TYR A 82 -3.12 9.57 24.22
C TYR A 82 -4.29 8.99 23.42
N LEU A 83 -4.33 9.24 22.11
CA LEU A 83 -5.40 8.77 21.24
C LEU A 83 -5.49 7.23 21.23
N LYS A 84 -4.35 6.53 21.12
CA LYS A 84 -4.30 5.07 21.05
C LYS A 84 -4.49 4.40 22.42
N GLU A 85 -3.81 4.87 23.44
CA GLU A 85 -3.75 4.18 24.74
C GLU A 85 -4.87 4.59 25.69
N VAL A 86 -5.33 5.83 25.62
CA VAL A 86 -6.37 6.36 26.51
C VAL A 86 -7.72 6.39 25.80
N CYS A 87 -7.79 6.99 24.61
CA CYS A 87 -9.07 7.12 23.89
C CYS A 87 -9.45 5.88 23.08
N LYS A 88 -8.51 4.96 22.82
CA LYS A 88 -8.71 3.75 22.00
C LYS A 88 -9.21 4.06 20.58
N VAL A 89 -8.61 5.09 19.96
CA VAL A 89 -8.82 5.48 18.56
C VAL A 89 -7.50 5.65 17.84
N GLU A 90 -7.50 5.54 16.52
CA GLU A 90 -6.30 5.73 15.69
C GLU A 90 -6.65 6.25 14.30
N MET A 91 -5.60 6.64 13.57
CA MET A 91 -5.62 7.03 12.16
C MET A 91 -4.76 6.02 11.38
N THR A 92 -5.36 5.29 10.45
CA THR A 92 -4.65 4.38 9.53
C THR A 92 -4.84 4.84 8.08
N TRP A 93 -4.38 4.12 7.06
CA TRP A 93 -4.72 4.51 5.68
C TRP A 93 -6.16 4.13 5.32
N SER A 94 -6.64 2.98 5.80
CA SER A 94 -7.97 2.45 5.53
C SER A 94 -9.11 3.17 6.25
N GLY A 95 -8.81 4.00 7.26
CA GLY A 95 -9.83 4.79 7.95
C GLY A 95 -9.35 5.43 9.25
N ASP A 96 -10.09 6.46 9.67
CA ASP A 96 -9.90 7.17 10.94
C ASP A 96 -10.98 6.75 11.94
N ARG A 97 -10.67 6.85 13.23
CA ARG A 97 -11.58 6.49 14.34
C ARG A 97 -11.91 7.67 15.25
N PHE A 98 -11.56 8.90 14.86
CA PHE A 98 -11.73 10.08 15.70
C PHE A 98 -13.20 10.47 15.94
N ASP A 99 -14.11 9.97 15.11
CA ASP A 99 -15.57 10.06 15.30
C ASP A 99 -16.07 9.26 16.52
N GLN A 100 -15.26 8.30 17.01
CA GLN A 100 -15.56 7.46 18.17
C GLN A 100 -14.93 7.98 19.47
N LEU A 101 -14.38 9.19 19.45
CA LEU A 101 -13.84 9.83 20.65
C LEU A 101 -14.93 10.00 21.73
N PRO A 102 -14.62 9.76 23.02
CA PRO A 102 -15.53 10.06 24.11
C PRO A 102 -15.99 11.53 24.10
N ALA A 103 -17.21 11.81 24.54
CA ALA A 103 -17.72 13.19 24.57
C ALA A 103 -16.90 14.13 25.49
N VAL A 104 -16.28 13.55 26.53
CA VAL A 104 -15.37 14.24 27.44
C VAL A 104 -14.00 13.55 27.35
N PRO A 105 -12.89 14.29 27.12
CA PRO A 105 -11.56 13.72 27.07
C PRO A 105 -11.23 12.95 28.36
N PRO A 106 -10.91 11.65 28.29
CA PRO A 106 -10.55 10.88 29.48
C PRO A 106 -9.24 11.35 30.11
N LEU A 107 -9.13 11.22 31.42
CA LEU A 107 -7.90 11.47 32.16
C LEU A 107 -6.81 10.45 31.77
N ILE A 108 -5.57 10.91 31.65
CA ILE A 108 -4.44 9.97 31.48
C ILE A 108 -4.08 9.31 32.82
N PRO A 109 -3.82 7.99 32.87
CA PRO A 109 -3.30 7.34 34.06
C PRO A 109 -1.92 7.90 34.47
N THR A 110 -1.66 7.93 35.77
CA THR A 110 -0.35 8.31 36.33
C THR A 110 0.48 7.05 36.57
N GLU A 111 1.71 6.99 36.03
CA GLU A 111 2.66 5.91 36.30
C GLU A 111 3.30 6.08 37.70
N ALA A 112 3.67 4.97 38.34
CA ALA A 112 4.24 5.02 39.68
C ALA A 112 5.56 5.83 39.70
N GLY A 113 5.60 6.89 40.51
CA GLY A 113 6.80 7.72 40.69
C GLY A 113 6.99 8.84 39.67
N VAL A 114 6.07 9.02 38.71
CA VAL A 114 6.10 10.13 37.73
C VAL A 114 4.69 10.72 37.60
N ASP A 115 4.58 12.04 37.56
CA ASP A 115 3.29 12.67 37.24
C ASP A 115 3.02 12.55 35.73
N GLY A 116 2.15 11.59 35.38
CA GLY A 116 1.75 11.24 34.02
C GLY A 116 2.45 10.00 33.46
N VAL A 117 2.73 10.03 32.15
CA VAL A 117 3.45 8.99 31.40
C VAL A 117 4.64 9.64 30.70
N VAL A 118 5.81 8.99 30.72
CA VAL A 118 7.01 9.40 29.98
C VAL A 118 7.42 8.30 29.02
N ARG A 119 7.72 8.67 27.77
CA ARG A 119 8.31 7.77 26.78
C ARG A 119 9.41 8.48 26.04
N ALA A 120 10.46 7.73 25.69
CA ALA A 120 11.59 8.24 24.96
C ALA A 120 11.99 7.26 23.87
N SER A 121 12.21 7.80 22.67
CA SER A 121 12.62 7.03 21.52
C SER A 121 13.99 6.39 21.75
N PHE A 122 14.26 5.18 21.25
CA PHE A 122 15.64 4.65 21.22
C PHE A 122 16.39 4.99 19.92
N VAL A 123 15.73 5.57 18.91
CA VAL A 123 16.38 6.03 17.66
C VAL A 123 16.18 7.54 17.44
N PRO A 124 17.20 8.28 16.96
CA PRO A 124 17.02 9.69 16.63
C PRO A 124 16.17 9.90 15.38
N TRP A 125 16.21 8.99 14.40
CA TRP A 125 15.49 9.13 13.13
C TRP A 125 14.38 8.09 12.98
N ARG A 126 13.18 8.54 12.65
CA ARG A 126 12.11 7.67 12.14
C ARG A 126 11.86 8.04 10.69
N TYR A 127 12.26 7.15 9.81
CA TYR A 127 12.33 7.34 8.37
C TYR A 127 11.05 6.87 7.67
N TYR A 128 10.63 7.59 6.63
CA TYR A 128 9.55 7.15 5.76
C TYR A 128 9.83 7.35 4.26
N MET A 129 9.52 6.27 3.55
CA MET A 129 9.18 6.09 2.12
C MET A 129 10.25 5.35 1.31
N ASN A 130 9.79 4.59 0.32
CA ASN A 130 10.64 4.19 -0.80
C ASN A 130 10.57 5.27 -1.88
N VAL A 131 11.60 5.35 -2.72
CA VAL A 131 11.53 6.16 -3.94
C VAL A 131 10.40 5.71 -4.86
N VAL A 132 10.10 4.41 -4.93
CA VAL A 132 9.03 3.90 -5.81
C VAL A 132 7.62 4.04 -5.24
N THR A 133 7.46 4.37 -3.95
CA THR A 133 6.14 4.70 -3.37
C THR A 133 5.52 5.91 -4.04
N PHE A 134 6.35 6.84 -4.54
CA PHE A 134 5.92 7.97 -5.36
C PHE A 134 5.28 7.59 -6.69
N GLY A 135 5.56 6.39 -7.18
CA GLY A 135 4.91 5.80 -8.35
C GLY A 135 3.67 5.03 -7.92
N TYR A 136 3.85 3.95 -7.15
CA TYR A 136 2.78 2.98 -6.92
C TYR A 136 1.65 3.45 -5.99
N SER A 137 1.83 4.56 -5.30
CA SER A 137 0.83 5.07 -4.37
C SER A 137 0.59 6.57 -4.52
N PHE A 138 1.65 7.38 -4.61
CA PHE A 138 1.49 8.85 -4.52
C PHE A 138 1.29 9.55 -5.86
N ALA A 139 1.40 8.83 -6.98
CA ALA A 139 1.49 9.42 -8.32
C ALA A 139 0.35 10.40 -8.63
N PHE A 140 -0.85 10.17 -8.11
CA PHE A 140 -2.03 10.99 -8.38
C PHE A 140 -2.64 11.62 -7.12
N TRP A 141 -1.86 11.77 -6.05
CA TRP A 141 -2.33 12.43 -4.84
C TRP A 141 -2.45 13.94 -5.01
N ASP A 142 -3.54 14.49 -4.51
CA ASP A 142 -3.72 15.92 -4.34
C ASP A 142 -3.18 16.39 -2.98
N TRP A 143 -3.31 17.70 -2.73
CA TRP A 143 -2.93 18.26 -1.44
C TRP A 143 -3.73 17.69 -0.27
N LYS A 144 -5.02 17.42 -0.43
CA LYS A 144 -5.86 16.89 0.65
C LYS A 144 -5.32 15.53 1.13
N ARG A 145 -4.93 14.66 0.20
CA ARG A 145 -4.34 13.36 0.55
C ARG A 145 -2.94 13.51 1.15
N TRP A 146 -2.09 14.41 0.64
CA TRP A 146 -0.77 14.69 1.21
C TRP A 146 -0.84 15.32 2.61
N GLN A 147 -1.77 16.24 2.85
CA GLN A 147 -2.03 16.84 4.16
C GLN A 147 -2.36 15.75 5.17
N ARG A 148 -3.23 14.81 4.80
CA ARG A 148 -3.57 13.66 5.62
C ARG A 148 -2.36 12.77 5.90
N GLU A 149 -1.51 12.51 4.90
CA GLU A 149 -0.29 11.72 5.10
C GLU A 149 0.67 12.40 6.08
N LEU A 150 0.88 13.71 5.93
CA LEU A 150 1.77 14.49 6.81
C LEU A 150 1.22 14.56 8.25
N ASP A 151 -0.10 14.61 8.41
CA ASP A 151 -0.77 14.53 9.72
C ASP A 151 -0.56 13.14 10.36
N TRP A 152 -0.69 12.05 9.59
CA TRP A 152 -0.34 10.70 10.05
C TRP A 152 1.15 10.56 10.38
N MET A 153 2.04 11.10 9.55
CA MET A 153 3.48 11.11 9.79
C MET A 153 3.80 11.78 11.13
N MET A 154 3.14 12.90 11.42
CA MET A 154 3.36 13.62 12.67
C MET A 154 2.88 12.82 13.89
N LEU A 155 1.69 12.20 13.82
CA LEU A 155 1.19 11.32 14.89
C LEU A 155 2.09 10.09 15.09
N SER A 156 2.60 9.51 14.01
CA SER A 156 3.51 8.34 14.05
C SER A 156 4.94 8.70 14.48
N GLY A 157 5.23 9.98 14.76
CA GLY A 157 6.55 10.41 15.20
C GLY A 157 7.62 10.38 14.12
N ILE A 158 7.21 10.32 12.84
CA ILE A 158 8.11 10.37 11.69
C ILE A 158 8.73 11.76 11.64
N ASN A 159 10.06 11.81 11.55
CA ASN A 159 10.82 13.06 11.56
C ASN A 159 11.83 13.16 10.42
N MET A 160 11.90 12.15 9.54
CA MET A 160 12.71 12.15 8.34
C MET A 160 11.96 11.45 7.21
N ALA A 161 11.81 12.09 6.05
CA ALA A 161 11.07 11.51 4.93
C ALA A 161 11.57 12.00 3.58
N LEU A 162 11.38 11.18 2.54
CA LEU A 162 11.66 11.58 1.16
C LEU A 162 10.76 12.73 0.71
N ALA A 163 11.32 13.73 0.03
CA ALA A 163 10.60 14.89 -0.48
C ALA A 163 10.83 15.05 -1.99
N MET A 164 10.21 14.17 -2.78
CA MET A 164 10.56 13.94 -4.19
C MET A 164 9.48 14.38 -5.20
N VAL A 165 8.34 14.90 -4.74
CA VAL A 165 7.27 15.37 -5.65
C VAL A 165 7.80 16.54 -6.48
N GLY A 166 7.54 16.51 -7.79
CA GLY A 166 7.89 17.61 -8.69
C GLY A 166 9.38 17.84 -8.93
N GLN A 167 10.28 16.91 -8.56
CA GLN A 167 11.72 17.10 -8.82
C GLN A 167 12.04 17.29 -10.30
N GLU A 168 11.21 16.73 -11.19
CA GLU A 168 11.32 16.89 -12.64
C GLU A 168 11.27 18.37 -13.07
N TYR A 169 10.62 19.23 -12.27
CA TYR A 169 10.59 20.66 -12.51
C TYR A 169 11.99 21.27 -12.33
N ILE A 170 12.68 20.89 -11.25
CA ILE A 170 14.07 21.32 -10.98
C ILE A 170 14.99 20.76 -12.07
N ILE A 171 14.86 19.48 -12.41
CA ILE A 171 15.64 18.82 -13.47
C ILE A 171 15.46 19.55 -14.81
N ARG A 172 14.21 19.88 -15.18
CA ARG A 172 13.93 20.60 -16.42
C ARG A 172 14.51 22.00 -16.40
N LYS A 173 14.40 22.74 -15.29
CA LYS A 173 15.02 24.07 -15.16
C LYS A 173 16.54 23.98 -15.27
N PHE A 174 17.14 23.01 -14.59
CA PHE A 174 18.58 22.74 -14.62
C PHE A 174 19.08 22.44 -16.04
N TYR A 175 18.50 21.49 -16.76
CA TYR A 175 18.98 21.17 -18.10
C TYR A 175 18.75 22.30 -19.13
N LYS A 176 17.74 23.15 -18.92
CA LYS A 176 17.58 24.37 -19.71
C LYS A 176 18.72 25.38 -19.49
N THR A 177 19.27 25.49 -18.28
CA THR A 177 20.46 26.35 -18.06
C THR A 177 21.71 25.80 -18.75
N HIS A 178 21.69 24.53 -19.15
CA HIS A 178 22.72 23.88 -19.96
C HIS A 178 22.38 23.77 -21.46
N GLY A 179 21.37 24.50 -21.93
CA GLY A 179 21.06 24.66 -23.35
C GLY A 179 20.36 23.46 -24.00
N LEU A 180 19.69 22.60 -23.22
CA LEU A 180 18.76 21.60 -23.74
C LEU A 180 17.39 22.21 -24.02
N SER A 181 16.73 21.73 -25.07
CA SER A 181 15.35 22.11 -25.40
C SER A 181 14.33 21.40 -24.50
N ASN A 182 13.07 21.85 -24.52
CA ASN A 182 12.01 21.15 -23.80
C ASN A 182 11.80 19.73 -24.36
N ASP A 183 12.02 19.50 -25.66
CA ASP A 183 11.85 18.19 -26.28
C ASP A 183 12.99 17.24 -25.91
N ASP A 184 14.24 17.72 -25.85
CA ASP A 184 15.38 16.92 -25.38
C ASP A 184 15.17 16.41 -23.94
N ILE A 185 14.55 17.25 -23.11
CA ILE A 185 14.24 16.91 -21.71
C ILE A 185 12.99 16.03 -21.65
N SER A 186 11.94 16.34 -22.41
CA SER A 186 10.71 15.55 -22.44
C SER A 186 11.00 14.11 -22.88
N ASP A 187 11.83 13.90 -23.91
CA ASP A 187 12.23 12.56 -24.35
C ASP A 187 12.92 11.77 -23.23
N PHE A 188 13.71 12.43 -22.38
CA PHE A 188 14.37 11.79 -21.25
C PHE A 188 13.39 11.36 -20.14
N LEU A 189 12.37 12.18 -19.83
CA LEU A 189 11.46 11.97 -18.70
C LEU A 189 10.36 10.94 -19.01
N GLY A 190 10.09 10.03 -18.07
CA GLY A 190 9.00 9.05 -18.16
C GLY A 190 7.61 9.63 -17.86
N GLY A 191 6.60 8.76 -17.89
CA GLY A 191 5.24 9.11 -17.46
C GLY A 191 5.11 9.37 -15.95
N PRO A 192 4.09 10.12 -15.49
CA PRO A 192 3.88 10.47 -14.08
C PRO A 192 4.11 9.34 -13.07
N ALA A 193 3.56 8.17 -13.36
CA ALA A 193 3.60 6.99 -12.51
C ALA A 193 4.96 6.25 -12.54
N PHE A 194 5.87 6.63 -13.45
CA PHE A 194 7.13 5.94 -13.77
C PHE A 194 8.39 6.76 -13.49
N MET A 195 8.24 8.03 -13.13
CA MET A 195 9.35 8.92 -12.78
C MET A 195 10.27 8.35 -11.68
N PRO A 196 9.81 7.60 -10.64
CA PRO A 196 10.70 6.91 -9.70
C PRO A 196 11.86 6.14 -10.33
N TRP A 197 11.61 5.30 -11.34
CA TRP A 197 12.64 4.51 -12.01
C TRP A 197 13.55 5.36 -12.89
N GLN A 198 13.05 6.44 -13.45
CA GLN A 198 13.86 7.39 -14.20
C GLN A 198 14.83 8.16 -13.28
N ARG A 199 14.38 8.51 -12.07
CA ARG A 199 15.22 9.19 -11.05
C ARG A 199 16.40 8.33 -10.62
N MET A 200 16.18 7.02 -10.51
CA MET A 200 17.20 6.02 -10.17
C MET A 200 18.08 5.61 -11.37
N GLY A 201 17.86 6.15 -12.57
CA GLY A 201 18.66 5.84 -13.76
C GLY A 201 18.31 4.52 -14.47
N ASN A 202 17.18 3.91 -14.13
CA ASN A 202 16.75 2.64 -14.71
C ASN A 202 16.08 2.83 -16.09
N THR A 203 15.24 3.87 -16.21
CA THR A 203 14.43 4.14 -17.41
C THR A 203 14.70 5.52 -18.02
N GLN A 204 14.51 5.65 -19.34
CA GLN A 204 14.50 6.89 -20.12
C GLN A 204 13.57 6.75 -21.35
N GLY A 205 13.47 7.75 -22.21
CA GLY A 205 12.81 7.62 -23.52
C GLY A 205 11.27 7.70 -23.48
N SER A 206 10.70 8.55 -22.64
CA SER A 206 9.23 8.65 -22.45
C SER A 206 8.56 7.32 -22.08
N TRP A 207 9.21 6.52 -21.24
CA TRP A 207 8.68 5.23 -20.78
C TRP A 207 7.22 5.34 -20.28
N ALA A 208 6.34 4.54 -20.91
CA ALA A 208 4.90 4.48 -20.64
C ALA A 208 4.18 5.84 -20.67
N ALA A 209 4.67 6.78 -21.48
CA ALA A 209 4.05 8.06 -21.77
C ALA A 209 3.92 8.26 -23.29
N THR A 210 2.92 9.04 -23.72
CA THR A 210 2.99 9.68 -25.04
C THR A 210 4.10 10.74 -25.00
N ASN A 211 4.80 10.96 -26.11
CA ASN A 211 5.79 12.05 -26.21
C ASN A 211 5.10 13.42 -26.39
N ASP A 212 4.10 13.68 -25.54
CA ASP A 212 3.39 14.95 -25.47
C ASP A 212 4.12 15.88 -24.51
N THR A 213 5.07 16.65 -25.05
CA THR A 213 5.86 17.62 -24.29
C THR A 213 4.99 18.63 -23.55
N VAL A 214 3.80 18.96 -24.07
CA VAL A 214 2.91 19.95 -23.43
C VAL A 214 2.29 19.36 -22.17
N PHE A 215 1.59 18.23 -22.27
CA PHE A 215 0.96 17.57 -21.14
C PHE A 215 1.95 17.18 -20.06
N LYS A 216 3.11 16.65 -20.45
CA LYS A 216 4.18 16.30 -19.49
C LYS A 216 4.68 17.54 -18.75
N ASN A 217 4.85 18.67 -19.44
CA ASN A 217 5.31 19.90 -18.82
C ASN A 217 4.29 20.50 -17.85
N GLU A 218 3.00 20.44 -18.18
CA GLU A 218 1.91 20.87 -17.29
C GLU A 218 1.81 20.00 -16.04
N TRP A 219 1.94 18.68 -16.19
CA TRP A 219 2.07 17.78 -15.05
C TRP A 219 3.24 18.18 -14.14
N ILE A 220 4.42 18.37 -14.71
CA ILE A 220 5.62 18.76 -13.96
C ILE A 220 5.43 20.11 -13.23
N ASN A 221 4.72 21.06 -13.83
CA ASN A 221 4.39 22.34 -13.19
C ASN A 221 3.49 22.14 -11.96
N SER A 222 2.42 21.35 -12.08
CA SER A 222 1.50 21.13 -10.96
C SER A 222 2.15 20.42 -9.79
N GLN A 223 3.04 19.44 -10.07
CA GLN A 223 3.77 18.73 -9.03
C GLN A 223 4.75 19.64 -8.28
N TRP A 224 5.32 20.67 -8.93
CA TRP A 224 6.15 21.66 -8.24
C TRP A 224 5.35 22.53 -7.26
N GLU A 225 4.12 22.89 -7.62
CA GLU A 225 3.23 23.63 -6.72
C GLU A 225 2.76 22.76 -5.55
N LEU A 226 2.44 21.48 -5.79
CA LEU A 226 2.12 20.53 -4.73
C LEU A 226 3.30 20.32 -3.77
N GLN A 227 4.52 20.17 -4.30
CA GLN A 227 5.73 20.02 -3.49
C GLN A 227 6.00 21.24 -2.59
N GLY A 228 5.66 22.45 -3.05
CA GLY A 228 5.72 23.64 -2.21
C GLY A 228 4.87 23.51 -0.94
N GLN A 229 3.64 23.02 -1.08
CA GLN A 229 2.72 22.82 0.06
C GLN A 229 3.22 21.72 1.00
N ILE A 230 3.72 20.61 0.42
CA ILE A 230 4.32 19.50 1.19
C ILE A 230 5.49 20.01 2.04
N MET A 231 6.43 20.71 1.41
CA MET A 231 7.62 21.21 2.10
C MET A 231 7.32 22.26 3.17
N GLN A 232 6.35 23.15 2.93
CA GLN A 232 5.88 24.10 3.95
C GLN A 232 5.33 23.37 5.18
N ARG A 233 4.54 22.30 4.98
CA ARG A 233 4.01 21.51 6.09
C ARG A 233 5.10 20.66 6.78
N MET A 234 6.04 20.10 6.03
CA MET A 234 7.20 19.40 6.62
C MET A 234 8.02 20.35 7.51
N GLN A 235 8.29 21.58 7.05
CA GLN A 235 8.97 22.61 7.85
C GLN A 235 8.16 23.00 9.10
N ALA A 236 6.83 23.16 8.98
CA ALA A 236 5.94 23.46 10.10
C ALA A 236 5.89 22.34 11.17
N PHE A 237 6.12 21.08 10.76
CA PHE A 237 6.22 19.92 11.65
C PHE A 237 7.66 19.58 12.06
N ASN A 238 8.67 20.32 11.58
CA ASN A 238 10.08 19.99 11.78
C ASN A 238 10.39 18.53 11.34
N ILE A 239 9.80 18.11 10.22
CA ILE A 239 10.14 16.86 9.53
C ILE A 239 11.30 17.18 8.58
N THR A 240 12.43 16.51 8.76
CA THR A 240 13.61 16.69 7.92
C THR A 240 13.37 16.06 6.55
N PRO A 241 13.36 16.85 5.47
CA PRO A 241 13.20 16.30 4.13
C PRO A 241 14.52 15.73 3.61
N ILE A 242 14.47 14.54 3.02
CA ILE A 242 15.54 14.00 2.19
C ILE A 242 15.26 14.45 0.76
N MET A 243 16.11 15.35 0.28
CA MET A 243 15.93 16.06 -0.98
C MET A 243 16.58 15.33 -2.14
N PRO A 244 16.09 15.48 -3.38
CA PRO A 244 16.81 14.99 -4.54
C PRO A 244 18.12 15.75 -4.73
N SER A 245 19.06 15.11 -5.42
CA SER A 245 20.32 15.70 -5.84
C SER A 245 20.65 15.34 -7.29
N PHE A 246 21.74 15.90 -7.82
CA PHE A 246 22.22 15.55 -9.15
C PHE A 246 22.74 14.10 -9.16
N GLN A 247 21.96 13.20 -9.74
CA GLN A 247 22.24 11.76 -9.75
C GLN A 247 23.40 11.35 -10.66
N GLY A 248 23.78 12.20 -11.61
CA GLY A 248 24.71 11.86 -12.69
C GLY A 248 24.05 11.20 -13.90
N PHE A 249 22.81 10.71 -13.80
CA PHE A 249 22.00 10.26 -14.94
C PHE A 249 21.45 11.47 -15.72
N VAL A 250 21.77 11.53 -17.02
CA VAL A 250 21.56 12.72 -17.85
C VAL A 250 20.85 12.39 -19.17
N PRO A 251 20.13 13.36 -19.77
CA PRO A 251 19.59 13.22 -21.11
C PRO A 251 20.69 12.92 -22.14
N ARG A 252 20.36 12.13 -23.17
CA ARG A 252 21.27 11.75 -24.27
C ARG A 252 21.88 12.95 -25.01
N LYS A 253 21.26 14.11 -24.88
CA LYS A 253 21.65 15.37 -25.52
C LYS A 253 22.62 16.22 -24.70
N LEU A 254 22.79 15.93 -23.41
CA LEU A 254 23.74 16.66 -22.58
C LEU A 254 25.21 16.49 -23.03
N PRO A 255 25.68 15.29 -23.45
CA PRO A 255 27.06 15.12 -23.93
C PRO A 255 27.44 16.05 -25.09
N GLU A 256 26.49 16.42 -25.95
CA GLU A 256 26.73 17.37 -27.07
C GLU A 256 27.15 18.77 -26.56
N LYS A 257 26.83 19.12 -25.31
CA LYS A 257 27.20 20.38 -24.66
C LYS A 257 28.58 20.33 -23.98
N PHE A 258 29.12 19.13 -23.78
CA PHE A 258 30.40 18.87 -23.12
C PHE A 258 31.23 17.86 -23.92
N PRO A 259 31.66 18.19 -25.16
CA PRO A 259 32.24 17.24 -26.10
C PRO A 259 33.60 16.65 -25.65
N ASN A 260 34.27 17.30 -24.69
CA ASN A 260 35.56 16.85 -24.15
C ASN A 260 35.42 15.99 -22.88
N VAL A 261 34.19 15.77 -22.41
CA VAL A 261 33.91 14.98 -21.21
C VAL A 261 33.41 13.61 -21.62
N ARG A 262 33.90 12.58 -20.93
CA ARG A 262 33.46 11.21 -21.16
C ARG A 262 32.17 10.94 -20.38
N PHE A 263 31.12 10.56 -21.10
CA PHE A 263 29.91 9.99 -20.54
C PHE A 263 29.89 8.49 -20.79
N ASP A 264 29.39 7.73 -19.82
CA ASP A 264 29.18 6.29 -19.95
C ASP A 264 27.66 5.98 -20.02
N LYS A 265 27.31 4.70 -20.11
CA LYS A 265 25.91 4.23 -20.11
C LYS A 265 25.70 3.20 -19.00
N SER A 266 24.57 3.28 -18.31
CA SER A 266 24.19 2.26 -17.34
C SER A 266 23.92 0.91 -18.02
N SER A 267 23.87 -0.17 -17.23
CA SER A 267 23.52 -1.49 -17.74
C SER A 267 22.08 -1.54 -18.26
N VAL A 268 21.78 -2.54 -19.09
CA VAL A 268 20.38 -2.88 -19.42
C VAL A 268 19.66 -3.26 -18.14
N TRP A 269 18.58 -2.54 -17.82
CA TRP A 269 17.76 -2.82 -16.65
C TRP A 269 16.58 -3.74 -17.02
N ALA A 270 16.29 -4.72 -16.16
CA ALA A 270 15.17 -5.66 -16.30
C ALA A 270 15.00 -6.33 -17.68
N GLY A 271 16.06 -6.45 -18.50
CA GLY A 271 15.94 -6.97 -19.88
C GLY A 271 15.13 -6.08 -20.83
N MET A 272 15.00 -4.80 -20.51
CA MET A 272 14.25 -3.83 -21.32
C MET A 272 14.96 -3.49 -22.64
N PRO A 273 14.20 -3.01 -23.65
CA PRO A 273 14.79 -2.47 -24.87
C PRO A 273 15.74 -1.31 -24.59
N ASN A 274 16.88 -1.27 -25.30
CA ASN A 274 17.96 -0.32 -25.07
C ASN A 274 17.53 1.14 -25.19
N GLU A 275 16.52 1.44 -26.01
CA GLU A 275 15.96 2.78 -26.18
C GLU A 275 15.25 3.30 -24.92
N PHE A 276 14.88 2.42 -23.99
CA PHE A 276 14.21 2.78 -22.74
C PHE A 276 15.05 2.55 -21.47
N THR A 277 16.26 2.00 -21.60
CA THR A 277 17.22 1.82 -20.50
C THR A 277 18.62 2.26 -20.95
N GLN A 278 19.73 1.78 -20.37
CA GLN A 278 21.09 2.24 -20.66
C GLN A 278 21.20 3.77 -20.60
N VAL A 279 20.78 4.32 -19.47
CA VAL A 279 20.74 5.76 -19.23
C VAL A 279 22.15 6.30 -19.30
N THR A 280 22.32 7.40 -20.06
CA THR A 280 23.61 8.07 -20.16
C THR A 280 23.95 8.69 -18.81
N PHE A 281 25.18 8.52 -18.33
CA PHE A 281 25.58 9.07 -17.05
C PHE A 281 26.98 9.68 -17.06
N LEU A 282 27.18 10.66 -16.20
CA LEU A 282 28.45 11.33 -15.94
C LEU A 282 29.12 10.66 -14.73
N PRO A 283 30.31 10.06 -14.89
CA PRO A 283 31.03 9.47 -13.75
C PRO A 283 31.31 10.50 -12.64
N SER A 284 31.10 10.10 -11.38
CA SER A 284 31.33 10.99 -10.22
C SER A 284 32.80 11.35 -9.98
N THR A 285 33.71 10.68 -10.67
CA THR A 285 35.15 10.96 -10.65
C THR A 285 35.55 12.10 -11.59
N ASP A 286 34.67 12.49 -12.53
CA ASP A 286 34.91 13.60 -13.44
C ASP A 286 34.63 14.96 -12.74
N ALA A 287 35.45 15.97 -13.01
CA ALA A 287 35.30 17.30 -12.41
C ALA A 287 33.99 18.00 -12.80
N LEU A 288 33.42 17.67 -13.96
CA LEU A 288 32.11 18.18 -14.38
C LEU A 288 31.02 17.71 -13.41
N PHE A 289 31.11 16.50 -12.83
CA PHE A 289 30.10 16.01 -11.89
C PHE A 289 30.00 16.90 -10.65
N THR A 290 31.14 17.28 -10.07
CA THR A 290 31.17 18.23 -8.93
C THR A 290 30.55 19.58 -9.32
N THR A 291 30.90 20.09 -10.50
CA THR A 291 30.38 21.38 -11.00
C THR A 291 28.86 21.35 -11.16
N LEU A 292 28.33 20.31 -11.83
CA LEU A 292 26.90 20.16 -12.07
C LEU A 292 26.13 19.88 -10.77
N SER A 293 26.70 19.10 -9.85
CA SER A 293 26.11 18.84 -8.53
C SER A 293 25.97 20.13 -7.70
N GLN A 294 27.01 20.97 -7.68
CA GLN A 294 26.97 22.27 -7.04
C GLN A 294 25.88 23.17 -7.65
N GLN A 295 25.83 23.27 -8.97
CA GLN A 295 24.84 24.09 -9.67
C GLN A 295 23.41 23.61 -9.43
N PHE A 296 23.20 22.29 -9.44
CA PHE A 296 21.88 21.69 -9.17
C PHE A 296 21.40 21.99 -7.76
N ILE A 297 22.24 21.78 -6.73
CA ILE A 297 21.88 22.04 -5.34
C ILE A 297 21.63 23.53 -5.10
N GLN A 298 22.45 24.41 -5.68
CA GLN A 298 22.26 25.86 -5.58
C GLN A 298 20.95 26.32 -6.25
N LEU A 299 20.64 25.80 -7.44
CA LEU A 299 19.38 26.07 -8.12
C LEU A 299 18.19 25.60 -7.28
N GLN A 300 18.25 24.36 -6.78
CA GLN A 300 17.21 23.80 -5.90
C GLN A 300 16.98 24.70 -4.66
N LYS A 301 18.05 25.09 -3.95
CA LYS A 301 17.94 25.98 -2.78
C LYS A 301 17.32 27.34 -3.13
N ALA A 302 17.72 27.95 -4.24
CA ALA A 302 17.16 29.21 -4.70
C ALA A 302 15.65 29.10 -4.97
N MET A 303 15.23 28.04 -5.65
CA MET A 303 13.82 27.80 -5.99
C MET A 303 12.94 27.54 -4.77
N TYR A 304 13.44 26.82 -3.75
CA TYR A 304 12.71 26.64 -2.50
C TYR A 304 12.63 27.94 -1.69
N LYS A 305 13.71 28.73 -1.68
CA LYS A 305 13.71 30.06 -1.05
C LYS A 305 12.66 30.98 -1.65
N GLU A 306 12.44 30.94 -2.97
CA GLU A 306 11.37 31.68 -3.65
C GLU A 306 9.96 31.28 -3.17
N LYS A 307 9.76 30.03 -2.73
CA LYS A 307 8.53 29.54 -2.10
C LYS A 307 8.45 29.79 -0.58
N GLY A 308 9.41 30.54 -0.02
CA GLY A 308 9.48 30.82 1.42
C GLY A 308 9.93 29.63 2.28
N ILE A 309 10.59 28.63 1.67
CA ILE A 309 11.07 27.43 2.36
C ILE A 309 12.57 27.58 2.60
N ASP A 310 13.00 27.41 3.84
CA ASP A 310 14.41 27.48 4.22
C ASP A 310 15.02 26.07 4.30
N MET A 311 15.71 25.69 3.22
CA MET A 311 16.42 24.40 3.17
C MET A 311 17.62 24.33 4.11
N ASP A 312 18.12 25.46 4.63
CA ASP A 312 19.31 25.52 5.49
C ASP A 312 18.96 25.65 6.98
N ALA A 313 17.67 25.63 7.33
CA ALA A 313 17.16 25.67 8.69
C ALA A 313 17.58 24.45 9.53
N ASN A 314 17.85 23.31 8.89
CA ASN A 314 18.31 22.10 9.56
C ASN A 314 19.83 22.18 9.88
N ALA A 315 20.23 21.45 10.93
CA ALA A 315 21.64 21.29 11.26
C ALA A 315 22.42 20.52 10.17
N GLN A 316 21.73 19.61 9.47
CA GLN A 316 22.26 18.79 8.39
C GLN A 316 21.23 18.73 7.26
N ASN A 317 21.69 18.75 6.01
CA ASN A 317 20.83 18.74 4.83
C ASN A 317 20.97 17.40 4.12
N PHE A 318 19.90 16.60 4.09
CA PHE A 318 19.95 15.25 3.54
C PHE A 318 19.65 15.26 2.05
N TYR A 319 20.50 14.59 1.28
CA TYR A 319 20.40 14.47 -0.16
C TYR A 319 20.41 13.00 -0.58
N LEU A 320 19.40 12.58 -1.33
CA LEU A 320 19.32 11.24 -1.90
C LEU A 320 20.17 11.16 -3.17
N LEU A 321 21.01 10.13 -3.26
CA LEU A 321 21.68 9.75 -4.50
C LEU A 321 21.93 8.24 -4.54
N ASP A 322 21.37 7.57 -5.54
CA ASP A 322 21.48 6.11 -5.72
C ASP A 322 22.23 5.79 -7.01
N LEU A 323 23.48 5.35 -6.87
CA LEU A 323 24.38 5.14 -8.02
C LEU A 323 24.03 3.89 -8.83
N TYR A 324 23.64 2.81 -8.15
CA TYR A 324 23.61 1.46 -8.73
C TYR A 324 22.33 0.70 -8.41
N ASN A 325 21.21 1.41 -8.21
CA ASN A 325 19.93 0.75 -7.93
C ASN A 325 19.55 -0.20 -9.06
N GLU A 326 19.64 -1.51 -8.80
CA GLU A 326 19.42 -2.59 -9.77
C GLU A 326 20.26 -2.48 -11.06
N MET A 327 21.41 -1.83 -10.98
CA MET A 327 22.31 -1.63 -12.11
C MET A 327 23.70 -2.19 -11.83
N ILE A 328 24.36 -2.63 -12.89
CA ILE A 328 25.74 -3.11 -12.82
C ILE A 328 26.66 -1.90 -13.04
N PRO A 329 27.60 -1.60 -12.11
CA PRO A 329 28.60 -0.56 -12.31
C PRO A 329 29.43 -0.82 -13.57
N THR A 330 29.77 0.23 -14.30
CA THR A 330 30.68 0.13 -15.46
C THR A 330 32.10 -0.31 -15.08
N CYS A 331 32.42 -0.26 -13.78
CA CYS A 331 33.70 -0.62 -13.22
C CYS A 331 33.51 -1.21 -11.82
N THR A 332 34.06 -2.41 -11.57
CA THR A 332 33.77 -3.22 -10.37
C THR A 332 35.00 -3.56 -9.53
N THR A 333 36.15 -2.93 -9.83
CA THR A 333 37.35 -3.08 -8.98
C THR A 333 37.19 -2.27 -7.69
N PRO A 334 37.72 -2.75 -6.54
CA PRO A 334 37.66 -2.01 -5.28
C PRO A 334 38.15 -0.56 -5.39
N GLU A 335 39.26 -0.32 -6.08
CA GLU A 335 39.87 1.01 -6.25
C GLU A 335 38.91 1.96 -6.96
N CYS A 336 38.20 1.44 -7.96
CA CYS A 336 37.28 2.21 -8.78
C CYS A 336 36.00 2.56 -8.00
N LEU A 337 35.41 1.59 -7.30
CA LEU A 337 34.24 1.80 -6.45
C LEU A 337 34.53 2.82 -5.34
N LYS A 338 35.71 2.72 -4.72
CA LYS A 338 36.20 3.67 -3.74
C LYS A 338 36.34 5.08 -4.31
N ALA A 339 36.92 5.20 -5.51
CA ALA A 339 37.06 6.50 -6.18
C ALA A 339 35.68 7.13 -6.51
N THR A 340 34.72 6.32 -6.97
CA THR A 340 33.36 6.76 -7.28
C THR A 340 32.67 7.40 -6.08
N THR A 341 32.62 6.69 -4.94
CA THR A 341 31.91 7.19 -3.75
C THR A 341 32.63 8.36 -3.08
N GLY A 342 33.97 8.36 -3.11
CA GLY A 342 34.77 9.52 -2.71
C GLY A 342 34.48 10.74 -3.59
N GLY A 343 34.28 10.55 -4.90
CA GLY A 343 33.87 11.60 -5.83
C GLY A 343 32.51 12.21 -5.48
N VAL A 344 31.51 11.38 -5.20
CA VAL A 344 30.18 11.83 -4.76
C VAL A 344 30.27 12.65 -3.47
N MET A 345 30.95 12.14 -2.45
CA MET A 345 31.07 12.86 -1.17
C MET A 345 31.77 14.21 -1.32
N ARG A 346 32.84 14.29 -2.11
CA ARG A 346 33.50 15.58 -2.38
C ARG A 346 32.57 16.55 -3.10
N ALA A 347 31.82 16.07 -4.10
CA ALA A 347 30.84 16.88 -4.82
C ALA A 347 29.77 17.45 -3.88
N PHE A 348 29.22 16.63 -2.99
CA PHE A 348 28.27 17.11 -1.97
C PHE A 348 28.87 18.12 -1.02
N LYS A 349 30.09 17.90 -0.50
CA LYS A 349 30.73 18.85 0.41
C LYS A 349 31.04 20.20 -0.25
N VAL A 350 31.34 20.20 -1.55
CA VAL A 350 31.52 21.43 -2.34
C VAL A 350 30.18 22.14 -2.58
N ALA A 351 29.13 21.39 -2.87
CA ALA A 351 27.79 21.92 -3.12
C ALA A 351 27.14 22.49 -1.86
N ASP A 352 27.30 21.78 -0.73
CA ASP A 352 26.78 22.12 0.57
C ASP A 352 27.63 21.50 1.70
N PRO A 353 28.35 22.31 2.51
CA PRO A 353 29.12 21.80 3.64
C PRO A 353 28.29 20.97 4.64
N LYS A 354 26.99 21.25 4.79
CA LYS A 354 26.05 20.53 5.67
C LYS A 354 25.48 19.24 5.06
N ALA A 355 25.82 18.91 3.82
CA ALA A 355 25.24 17.78 3.10
C ALA A 355 25.45 16.44 3.82
N VAL A 356 24.42 15.62 3.92
CA VAL A 356 24.47 14.22 4.30
C VAL A 356 23.98 13.39 3.13
N TRP A 357 24.79 12.43 2.68
CA TRP A 357 24.40 11.52 1.62
C TRP A 357 23.48 10.43 2.16
N ALA A 358 22.19 10.51 1.84
CA ALA A 358 21.24 9.42 2.05
C ALA A 358 21.28 8.45 0.86
N MET A 359 21.34 7.15 1.12
CA MET A 359 21.36 6.12 0.07
C MET A 359 20.59 4.86 0.45
N GLN A 360 20.05 4.18 -0.55
CA GLN A 360 19.41 2.88 -0.39
C GLN A 360 20.46 1.76 -0.45
N SER A 361 20.37 0.78 0.45
CA SER A 361 21.29 -0.38 0.48
C SER A 361 20.94 -1.49 -0.54
N TRP A 362 19.79 -1.40 -1.22
CA TRP A 362 19.19 -2.46 -2.04
C TRP A 362 20.16 -3.13 -3.03
N PHE A 363 20.97 -2.34 -3.73
CA PHE A 363 21.89 -2.83 -4.74
C PHE A 363 22.92 -3.84 -4.20
N LEU A 364 23.20 -3.82 -2.89
CA LEU A 364 24.14 -4.72 -2.21
C LEU A 364 23.60 -6.15 -2.06
N LEU A 365 22.32 -6.40 -2.34
CA LEU A 365 21.72 -7.75 -2.31
C LEU A 365 22.19 -8.63 -3.46
N ASN A 366 22.67 -8.06 -4.57
CA ASN A 366 23.30 -8.83 -5.64
C ASN A 366 24.71 -9.27 -5.21
N ARG A 367 24.81 -10.38 -4.46
CA ARG A 367 26.06 -10.85 -3.84
C ARG A 367 27.10 -11.38 -4.81
N ASP A 368 26.70 -11.81 -6.00
CA ASP A 368 27.64 -12.20 -7.07
C ASP A 368 28.51 -11.01 -7.49
N LEU A 369 27.90 -9.82 -7.49
CA LEU A 369 28.58 -8.56 -7.77
C LEU A 369 29.13 -7.91 -6.50
N TRP A 370 28.32 -7.74 -5.46
CA TRP A 370 28.66 -7.01 -4.24
C TRP A 370 29.16 -7.97 -3.14
N ASN A 371 30.40 -8.42 -3.31
CA ASN A 371 31.13 -9.18 -2.30
C ASN A 371 31.84 -8.26 -1.28
N ALA A 372 32.29 -8.82 -0.15
CA ALA A 372 32.84 -8.04 0.96
C ALA A 372 33.94 -7.03 0.57
N PRO A 373 34.98 -7.38 -0.23
CA PRO A 373 35.98 -6.40 -0.67
C PRO A 373 35.40 -5.21 -1.44
N ARG A 374 34.43 -5.44 -2.33
CA ARG A 374 33.79 -4.38 -3.13
C ARG A 374 32.89 -3.49 -2.27
N ILE A 375 32.12 -4.09 -1.36
CA ILE A 375 31.26 -3.34 -0.43
C ILE A 375 32.12 -2.48 0.50
N GLN A 376 33.17 -3.07 1.09
CA GLN A 376 34.06 -2.33 1.98
C GLN A 376 34.71 -1.14 1.25
N ALA A 377 35.22 -1.34 0.04
CA ALA A 377 35.84 -0.29 -0.76
C ALA A 377 34.85 0.83 -1.14
N TYR A 378 33.61 0.47 -1.48
CA TYR A 378 32.53 1.43 -1.70
C TYR A 378 32.34 2.35 -0.49
N PHE A 379 32.28 1.80 0.72
CA PHE A 379 32.15 2.61 1.95
C PHE A 379 33.46 3.30 2.37
N ASP A 380 34.63 2.75 2.04
CA ASP A 380 35.92 3.41 2.29
C ASP A 380 36.01 4.77 1.58
N GLY A 381 35.52 4.88 0.35
CA GLY A 381 35.52 6.15 -0.38
C GLY A 381 34.69 7.24 0.31
N ILE A 382 33.60 6.85 0.98
CA ILE A 382 32.79 7.75 1.82
C ILE A 382 33.56 8.15 3.08
N ARG A 383 34.25 7.19 3.72
CA ARG A 383 35.01 7.43 4.96
C ARG A 383 36.19 8.37 4.77
N GLU A 384 36.82 8.40 3.60
CA GLU A 384 37.98 9.26 3.34
C GLU A 384 37.70 10.76 3.50
N VAL A 385 36.46 11.22 3.29
CA VAL A 385 36.14 12.65 3.32
C VAL A 385 35.87 13.17 4.73
N ASN A 386 35.12 12.43 5.55
CA ASN A 386 34.78 12.85 6.94
C ASN A 386 34.51 11.66 7.88
N ASN A 387 35.32 10.61 7.79
CA ASN A 387 35.20 9.37 8.58
C ASN A 387 33.79 8.75 8.57
N GLY A 388 33.04 8.98 7.48
CA GLY A 388 31.70 8.42 7.27
C GLY A 388 30.55 9.11 8.01
N LYS A 389 30.81 10.25 8.68
CA LYS A 389 29.79 10.95 9.49
C LYS A 389 28.76 11.75 8.69
N ASP A 390 29.00 11.92 7.39
CA ASP A 390 28.17 12.69 6.46
C ASP A 390 27.43 11.78 5.47
N ALA A 391 27.11 10.55 5.88
CA ALA A 391 26.30 9.63 5.11
C ALA A 391 25.30 8.89 6.01
N PHE A 392 24.15 8.54 5.45
CA PHE A 392 23.10 7.76 6.09
C PHE A 392 22.67 6.62 5.15
N VAL A 393 22.87 5.37 5.57
CA VAL A 393 22.41 4.21 4.80
C VAL A 393 21.02 3.79 5.29
N VAL A 394 20.04 3.77 4.38
CA VAL A 394 18.76 3.12 4.63
C VAL A 394 18.96 1.63 4.35
N ASP A 395 18.99 0.80 5.40
CA ASP A 395 18.97 -0.65 5.22
C ASP A 395 17.59 -1.08 4.74
N LEU A 396 17.41 -1.05 3.42
CA LEU A 396 16.10 -0.91 2.77
C LEU A 396 15.19 -2.11 3.03
N TYR A 397 15.76 -3.29 3.25
CA TYR A 397 15.06 -4.56 3.29
C TYR A 397 15.44 -5.43 4.50
N ALA A 398 15.54 -4.78 5.65
CA ALA A 398 16.10 -5.39 6.86
C ALA A 398 15.15 -6.36 7.57
N ASP A 399 13.85 -6.35 7.24
CA ASP A 399 12.85 -7.29 7.73
C ASP A 399 13.01 -8.73 7.22
N VAL A 400 13.78 -8.92 6.15
CA VAL A 400 14.05 -10.25 5.57
C VAL A 400 15.53 -10.46 5.25
N ALA A 401 16.23 -9.46 4.71
CA ALA A 401 17.63 -9.55 4.29
C ALA A 401 18.49 -8.41 4.87
N PRO A 402 18.68 -8.38 6.21
CA PRO A 402 19.40 -7.29 6.89
C PRO A 402 20.88 -7.25 6.50
N LEU A 403 21.25 -6.21 5.74
CA LEU A 403 22.61 -6.03 5.23
C LEU A 403 23.58 -5.55 6.31
N TRP A 404 23.07 -4.86 7.34
CA TRP A 404 23.89 -4.41 8.46
C TRP A 404 24.64 -5.55 9.16
N THR A 405 24.06 -6.77 9.20
CA THR A 405 24.68 -7.95 9.83
C THR A 405 25.96 -8.38 9.09
N THR A 406 25.90 -8.42 7.76
CA THR A 406 27.01 -8.86 6.89
C THR A 406 28.06 -7.77 6.63
N THR A 407 27.75 -6.52 6.96
CA THR A 407 28.62 -5.37 6.73
C THR A 407 29.12 -4.75 8.03
N GLU A 408 28.91 -5.43 9.16
CA GLU A 408 29.31 -4.98 10.51
C GLU A 408 28.83 -3.54 10.79
N GLY A 409 27.56 -3.26 10.48
CA GLY A 409 26.98 -1.92 10.56
C GLY A 409 27.52 -0.98 9.47
N PHE A 410 27.49 -1.43 8.21
CA PHE A 410 27.96 -0.68 7.05
C PHE A 410 29.37 -0.09 7.23
N TYR A 411 30.25 -0.86 7.87
CA TYR A 411 31.63 -0.46 8.15
C TYR A 411 31.73 0.91 8.87
N GLY A 412 30.77 1.18 9.75
CA GLY A 412 30.75 2.35 10.62
C GLY A 412 30.20 3.64 10.00
N ILE A 413 29.44 3.55 8.90
CA ILE A 413 28.54 4.60 8.42
C ILE A 413 27.27 4.59 9.29
N ASP A 414 26.69 5.75 9.59
CA ASP A 414 25.41 5.81 10.28
C ASP A 414 24.31 5.19 9.39
N TRP A 415 23.42 4.38 9.96
CA TRP A 415 22.41 3.64 9.17
C TRP A 415 21.07 3.53 9.91
N GLY A 416 20.01 3.20 9.17
CA GLY A 416 18.68 2.94 9.74
C GLY A 416 18.10 1.62 9.26
N TRP A 417 17.44 0.91 10.18
CA TRP A 417 16.72 -0.32 9.88
C TRP A 417 15.38 0.00 9.23
N SER A 418 15.05 -0.62 8.10
CA SER A 418 13.74 -0.40 7.47
C SER A 418 13.03 -1.69 7.08
N MET A 419 11.72 -1.67 7.24
CA MET A 419 10.82 -2.73 6.76
C MET A 419 10.36 -2.41 5.34
N LEU A 420 10.74 -3.24 4.38
CA LEU A 420 10.27 -3.12 3.00
C LEU A 420 8.86 -3.69 2.88
N ASN A 421 8.63 -4.94 3.33
CA ASN A 421 7.37 -5.69 3.32
C ASN A 421 6.67 -5.87 1.96
N ASN A 422 6.38 -4.79 1.23
CA ASN A 422 5.53 -4.79 0.04
C ASN A 422 6.30 -4.39 -1.23
N PHE A 423 6.02 -5.12 -2.31
CA PHE A 423 6.52 -4.88 -3.66
C PHE A 423 5.36 -4.56 -4.61
N GLY A 424 5.56 -3.59 -5.51
CA GLY A 424 4.62 -3.17 -6.55
C GLY A 424 3.31 -2.57 -6.06
N GLY A 425 3.11 -2.42 -4.74
CA GLY A 425 1.79 -2.14 -4.18
C GLY A 425 0.81 -3.31 -4.33
N GLY A 426 1.29 -4.54 -4.56
CA GLY A 426 0.41 -5.71 -4.70
C GLY A 426 -0.28 -6.07 -3.38
N GLN A 427 -1.49 -6.63 -3.45
CA GLN A 427 -2.24 -7.12 -2.30
C GLN A 427 -1.71 -8.48 -1.82
N GLY A 428 -2.02 -8.82 -0.56
CA GLY A 428 -1.56 -10.05 0.08
C GLY A 428 -1.20 -9.83 1.55
N LEU A 429 -1.65 -10.74 2.41
CA LEU A 429 -1.26 -10.73 3.82
C LEU A 429 0.12 -11.35 3.99
N TYR A 430 1.11 -10.56 4.40
CA TYR A 430 2.50 -10.99 4.49
C TYR A 430 3.29 -10.21 5.54
N GLY A 431 4.15 -10.92 6.27
CA GLY A 431 5.11 -10.29 7.16
C GLY A 431 6.01 -11.28 7.90
N THR A 432 6.99 -10.72 8.59
CA THR A 432 7.95 -11.41 9.44
C THR A 432 7.86 -10.88 10.89
N LEU A 433 6.65 -10.86 11.46
CA LEU A 433 6.34 -10.22 12.75
C LEU A 433 7.34 -10.57 13.88
N PRO A 434 7.77 -11.84 14.08
CA PRO A 434 8.80 -12.13 15.08
C PRO A 434 10.16 -11.45 14.83
N THR A 435 10.53 -11.26 13.56
CA THR A 435 11.73 -10.49 13.16
C THR A 435 11.53 -9.03 13.52
N LEU A 436 10.39 -8.42 13.16
CA LEU A 436 10.08 -7.02 13.46
C LEU A 436 10.17 -6.70 14.96
N LEU A 437 9.70 -7.64 15.81
CA LEU A 437 9.67 -7.49 17.27
C LEU A 437 11.03 -7.67 17.95
N SER A 438 12.06 -8.16 17.25
CA SER A 438 13.33 -8.53 17.88
C SER A 438 14.58 -7.95 17.21
N GLU A 439 14.58 -7.81 15.90
CA GLU A 439 15.77 -7.47 15.12
C GLU A 439 16.20 -6.00 15.30
N PRO A 440 15.29 -4.99 15.26
CA PRO A 440 15.66 -3.60 15.47
C PRO A 440 16.38 -3.36 16.81
N PHE A 441 15.98 -4.08 17.86
CA PHE A 441 16.64 -4.02 19.17
C PHE A 441 18.08 -4.59 19.12
N LYS A 442 18.32 -5.67 18.38
CA LYS A 442 19.66 -6.23 18.17
C LYS A 442 20.56 -5.24 17.43
N GLY A 443 20.06 -4.61 16.37
CA GLY A 443 20.79 -3.58 15.63
C GLY A 443 21.15 -2.36 16.49
N TYR A 444 20.24 -1.95 17.37
CA TYR A 444 20.48 -0.85 18.31
C TYR A 444 21.54 -1.16 19.39
N GLN A 445 21.55 -2.39 19.91
CA GLN A 445 22.45 -2.81 21.00
C GLN A 445 23.93 -3.02 20.59
N GLN A 446 24.26 -2.98 19.30
CA GLN A 446 25.61 -3.32 18.85
C GLN A 446 26.68 -2.29 19.29
N PRO A 447 27.83 -2.74 19.85
CA PRO A 447 28.89 -1.85 20.36
C PRO A 447 29.63 -1.02 19.29
N ALA A 448 29.52 -1.37 18.00
CA ALA A 448 30.12 -0.63 16.90
C ALA A 448 29.07 0.28 16.23
N LYS A 449 29.10 1.59 16.53
CA LYS A 449 28.32 2.67 15.89
C LYS A 449 26.88 2.27 15.54
N SER A 450 26.04 2.32 16.57
CA SER A 450 24.65 1.89 16.62
C SER A 450 23.76 2.45 15.50
N MET A 451 22.80 1.63 15.10
CA MET A 451 21.63 2.00 14.32
C MET A 451 21.08 3.37 14.76
N ARG A 452 20.95 4.30 13.82
CA ARG A 452 20.48 5.68 14.03
C ARG A 452 19.06 5.92 13.56
N GLY A 453 18.49 4.99 12.79
CA GLY A 453 17.14 5.14 12.28
C GLY A 453 16.34 3.87 12.31
N MET A 454 15.02 4.04 12.29
CA MET A 454 14.06 2.97 12.07
C MET A 454 12.97 3.48 11.13
N GLY A 455 12.42 2.66 10.24
CA GLY A 455 11.42 3.16 9.30
C GLY A 455 10.77 2.10 8.42
N ILE A 456 9.97 2.58 7.49
CA ILE A 456 9.28 1.73 6.50
C ILE A 456 9.59 2.22 5.08
N THR A 457 9.83 1.26 4.19
CA THR A 457 10.39 1.44 2.84
C THR A 457 9.56 0.70 1.80
N MET A 458 8.27 0.49 2.07
CA MET A 458 7.38 -0.23 1.17
C MET A 458 7.29 0.38 -0.23
N GLU A 459 7.20 -0.46 -1.24
CA GLU A 459 6.97 0.03 -2.60
C GLU A 459 5.56 0.61 -2.77
N GLY A 460 4.55 0.06 -2.09
CA GLY A 460 3.19 0.62 -2.05
C GLY A 460 2.52 0.43 -0.70
N ILE A 461 1.56 1.33 -0.41
CA ILE A 461 0.80 1.36 0.86
C ILE A 461 -0.58 0.68 0.72
N ASN A 462 -1.48 0.87 1.70
CA ASN A 462 -2.83 0.27 1.74
C ASN A 462 -2.79 -1.27 1.75
N ASN A 463 -1.96 -1.83 2.62
CA ASN A 463 -1.83 -3.25 2.91
C ASN A 463 -1.25 -3.38 4.34
N ASN A 464 -1.35 -4.56 4.96
CA ASN A 464 -0.64 -4.96 6.20
C ASN A 464 -0.47 -3.86 7.29
N GLU A 465 -1.50 -3.02 7.52
CA GLU A 465 -1.39 -1.76 8.27
C GLU A 465 -0.81 -1.92 9.69
N TYR A 466 -1.14 -3.04 10.35
CA TYR A 466 -0.62 -3.37 11.67
C TYR A 466 0.91 -3.37 11.72
N LEU A 467 1.56 -3.96 10.70
CA LEU A 467 3.02 -4.07 10.67
C LEU A 467 3.66 -2.70 10.53
N TYR A 468 3.09 -1.83 9.70
CA TYR A 468 3.61 -0.46 9.52
C TYR A 468 3.45 0.38 10.79
N GLN A 469 2.31 0.29 11.46
CA GLN A 469 2.09 0.98 12.73
C GLN A 469 3.05 0.46 13.83
N LEU A 470 3.27 -0.86 13.88
CA LEU A 470 4.19 -1.48 14.82
C LEU A 470 5.61 -0.91 14.68
N ILE A 471 6.12 -0.72 13.46
CA ILE A 471 7.47 -0.17 13.24
C ILE A 471 7.64 1.23 13.86
N PHE A 472 6.60 2.05 13.86
CA PHE A 472 6.65 3.37 14.47
C PHE A 472 6.31 3.38 15.97
N ASP A 473 5.66 2.34 16.48
CA ASP A 473 5.38 2.18 17.91
C ASP A 473 6.56 1.59 18.68
N LEU A 474 7.39 0.77 18.02
CA LEU A 474 8.58 0.14 18.61
C LEU A 474 9.57 1.14 19.21
N PRO A 475 9.98 2.23 18.51
CA PRO A 475 10.91 3.22 19.05
C PRO A 475 10.51 3.78 20.41
N TRP A 476 9.21 3.89 20.71
CA TRP A 476 8.66 4.55 21.89
C TRP A 476 8.33 3.59 23.04
N GLN A 477 8.61 2.29 22.91
CA GLN A 477 8.37 1.33 23.98
C GLN A 477 9.30 1.61 25.16
N SER A 478 8.78 1.48 26.39
CA SER A 478 9.58 1.72 27.57
C SER A 478 10.64 0.63 27.71
N ILE A 479 11.85 1.05 28.07
CA ILE A 479 12.96 0.13 28.35
C ILE A 479 12.72 -0.61 29.70
N GLU A 480 11.66 -0.28 30.44
CA GLU A 480 11.39 -0.76 31.81
C GLU A 480 10.00 -1.38 32.08
N ALA A 481 9.04 -1.43 31.14
CA ALA A 481 7.73 -2.04 31.43
C ALA A 481 7.65 -3.54 31.10
N ALA A 482 8.46 -4.33 31.78
CA ALA A 482 8.16 -5.73 32.03
C ALA A 482 8.59 -6.07 33.47
N TYR A 483 7.60 -6.15 34.36
CA TYR A 483 7.59 -6.59 35.76
C TYR A 483 7.52 -5.51 36.87
N PRO A 484 6.51 -5.62 37.78
CA PRO A 484 6.48 -4.88 39.03
C PRO A 484 7.35 -5.60 40.06
N THR A 485 8.37 -4.94 40.59
CA THR A 485 8.96 -5.36 41.87
C THR A 485 8.72 -4.28 42.90
N ALA A 486 7.70 -4.53 43.72
CA ALA A 486 7.66 -3.99 45.06
C ALA A 486 8.98 -4.34 45.77
N PHE A 487 9.51 -3.37 46.52
CA PHE A 487 10.71 -3.43 47.37
C PHE A 487 12.07 -3.35 46.66
N ALA A 488 12.58 -2.12 46.57
CA ALA A 488 13.95 -1.76 46.95
C ALA A 488 15.13 -2.57 46.37
N ALA A 489 15.09 -2.93 45.08
CA ALA A 489 16.30 -3.28 44.35
C ALA A 489 16.80 -2.07 43.53
N PRO A 490 18.13 -1.83 43.45
CA PRO A 490 18.66 -0.71 42.68
C PRO A 490 18.38 -0.92 41.18
N VAL A 491 17.90 0.14 40.53
CA VAL A 491 17.77 0.26 39.07
C VAL A 491 19.03 -0.32 38.41
N PRO A 492 18.93 -1.31 37.50
CA PRO A 492 20.09 -1.85 36.83
C PRO A 492 20.81 -0.73 36.06
N LYS A 493 22.15 -0.75 36.03
CA LYS A 493 22.93 0.25 35.30
C LYS A 493 22.49 0.28 33.81
N PRO A 494 22.45 1.46 33.17
CA PRO A 494 22.17 1.57 31.74
C PRO A 494 23.07 0.61 30.95
N GLY A 495 22.46 -0.37 30.26
CA GLY A 495 23.18 -1.38 29.44
C GLY A 495 23.07 -2.84 29.90
N THR A 496 22.26 -3.19 30.91
CA THR A 496 22.13 -4.59 31.39
C THR A 496 20.79 -5.27 31.10
N TYR A 497 19.87 -4.67 30.34
CA TYR A 497 18.60 -5.32 29.98
C TYR A 497 18.85 -6.43 28.95
N SER A 498 18.29 -7.62 29.18
CA SER A 498 18.35 -8.71 28.20
C SER A 498 17.38 -8.44 27.04
N LEU A 499 17.66 -8.98 25.84
CA LEU A 499 16.78 -8.87 24.66
C LEU A 499 15.32 -9.27 24.94
N GLN A 500 15.09 -10.16 25.92
CA GLN A 500 13.75 -10.59 26.34
C GLN A 500 12.94 -9.51 27.07
N GLN A 501 13.60 -8.56 27.73
CA GLN A 501 12.92 -7.46 28.45
C GLN A 501 12.60 -6.27 27.54
N GLN A 502 13.23 -6.18 26.36
CA GLN A 502 13.02 -5.09 25.39
C GLN A 502 12.02 -5.46 24.28
N ALA A 503 11.76 -6.74 24.05
CA ALA A 503 10.82 -7.20 23.05
C ALA A 503 9.38 -6.86 23.47
N LEU A 504 8.65 -6.14 22.61
CA LEU A 504 7.23 -5.91 22.77
C LEU A 504 6.49 -7.25 22.82
N ASN A 505 5.56 -7.39 23.75
CA ASN A 505 4.63 -8.51 23.72
C ASN A 505 3.70 -8.35 22.50
N GLY A 506 4.10 -8.95 21.38
CA GLY A 506 3.43 -8.80 20.09
C GLY A 506 1.96 -9.22 20.13
N GLN A 507 1.58 -10.16 21.00
CA GLN A 507 0.18 -10.54 21.17
C GLN A 507 -0.62 -9.45 21.86
N VAL A 508 -0.13 -8.91 22.99
CA VAL A 508 -0.82 -7.82 23.70
C VAL A 508 -0.94 -6.59 22.80
N HIS A 509 0.14 -6.24 22.08
CA HIS A 509 0.12 -5.11 21.16
C HIS A 509 -0.87 -5.31 19.99
N LEU A 510 -0.95 -6.53 19.45
CA LEU A 510 -1.93 -6.86 18.41
C LEU A 510 -3.36 -6.76 18.96
N GLU A 511 -3.63 -7.32 20.14
CA GLU A 511 -4.96 -7.21 20.74
C GLU A 511 -5.38 -5.76 20.98
N ASP A 512 -4.46 -4.93 21.46
CA ASP A 512 -4.72 -3.51 21.65
C ASP A 512 -4.91 -2.77 20.33
N TYR A 513 -4.21 -3.18 19.27
CA TYR A 513 -4.41 -2.67 17.91
C TYR A 513 -5.81 -2.99 17.39
N ILE A 514 -6.23 -4.25 17.48
CA ILE A 514 -7.56 -4.64 17.03
C ILE A 514 -8.66 -3.92 17.83
N LYS A 515 -8.49 -3.76 19.14
CA LYS A 515 -9.46 -3.05 20.00
C LYS A 515 -9.61 -1.58 19.63
N ARG A 516 -8.53 -0.85 19.32
CA ARG A 516 -8.62 0.56 18.90
C ARG A 516 -9.10 0.70 17.45
N ARG A 517 -8.71 -0.25 16.59
CA ARG A 517 -9.11 -0.30 15.18
C ARG A 517 -10.61 -0.53 15.03
N TYR A 518 -11.17 -1.51 15.74
CA TYR A 518 -12.59 -1.87 15.62
C TYR A 518 -13.48 -1.15 16.63
N GLY A 519 -12.89 -0.72 17.74
CA GLY A 519 -13.57 -0.18 18.90
C GLY A 519 -13.68 -1.24 20.01
N PRO A 520 -13.40 -0.86 21.28
CA PRO A 520 -13.35 -1.82 22.39
C PRO A 520 -14.70 -2.52 22.61
N ASN A 521 -15.80 -1.83 22.35
CA ASN A 521 -17.16 -2.38 22.51
C ASN A 521 -17.62 -3.24 21.33
N SER A 522 -16.95 -3.16 20.17
CA SER A 522 -17.31 -3.93 18.98
C SER A 522 -16.36 -5.09 18.70
N THR A 523 -15.21 -5.12 19.41
CA THR A 523 -14.22 -6.20 19.29
C THR A 523 -14.65 -7.40 20.12
N THR A 524 -14.86 -8.54 19.45
CA THR A 524 -15.25 -9.79 20.12
C THR A 524 -14.02 -10.67 20.41
N PRO A 525 -14.08 -11.59 21.39
CA PRO A 525 -13.01 -12.57 21.62
C PRO A 525 -12.69 -13.42 20.38
N ALA A 526 -13.71 -13.76 19.58
CA ALA A 526 -13.53 -14.51 18.34
C ALA A 526 -12.72 -13.73 17.28
N MET A 527 -12.88 -12.41 17.20
CA MET A 527 -12.06 -11.58 16.32
C MET A 527 -10.59 -11.56 16.77
N LEU A 528 -10.34 -11.47 18.08
CA LEU A 528 -8.98 -11.48 18.64
C LEU A 528 -8.29 -12.84 18.42
N GLU A 529 -9.02 -13.95 18.59
CA GLU A 529 -8.51 -15.29 18.33
C GLU A 529 -8.19 -15.51 16.84
N ALA A 530 -9.05 -15.03 15.94
CA ALA A 530 -8.80 -15.09 14.52
C ALA A 530 -7.54 -14.30 14.12
N TRP A 531 -7.38 -13.08 14.64
CA TRP A 531 -6.16 -12.27 14.41
C TRP A 531 -4.91 -12.89 15.03
N THR A 532 -5.04 -13.52 16.19
CA THR A 532 -3.94 -14.28 16.79
C THR A 532 -3.51 -15.40 15.84
N THR A 533 -4.46 -16.15 15.29
CA THR A 533 -4.19 -17.22 14.31
C THR A 533 -3.56 -16.68 13.03
N LEU A 534 -4.07 -15.57 12.49
CA LEU A 534 -3.50 -14.91 11.30
C LEU A 534 -2.07 -14.44 11.56
N SER A 535 -1.80 -13.82 12.71
CA SER A 535 -0.45 -13.33 13.05
C SER A 535 0.59 -14.47 13.13
N GLN A 536 0.18 -15.67 13.53
CA GLN A 536 1.01 -16.88 13.61
C GLN A 536 1.09 -17.65 12.27
N THR A 537 0.50 -17.11 11.21
CA THR A 537 0.48 -17.71 9.87
C THR A 537 0.96 -16.71 8.83
N VAL A 538 0.09 -15.79 8.39
CA VAL A 538 0.38 -14.80 7.34
C VAL A 538 1.43 -13.77 7.75
N TRP A 539 1.71 -13.58 9.03
CA TRP A 539 2.79 -12.70 9.50
C TRP A 539 3.95 -13.45 10.17
N ASP A 540 3.98 -14.78 10.12
CA ASP A 540 5.08 -15.61 10.63
C ASP A 540 5.81 -16.31 9.48
N CYS A 541 6.20 -15.55 8.45
CA CYS A 541 6.93 -16.09 7.31
C CYS A 541 8.36 -16.50 7.71
N LYS A 542 8.70 -17.78 7.51
CA LYS A 542 10.03 -18.36 7.83
C LYS A 542 10.77 -18.92 6.62
N THR A 543 10.18 -18.83 5.44
CA THR A 543 10.72 -19.45 4.21
C THR A 543 11.81 -18.60 3.55
N GLY A 544 12.07 -17.38 4.05
CA GLY A 544 12.92 -16.41 3.37
C GLY A 544 12.28 -15.82 2.11
N GLN A 545 10.98 -16.08 1.90
CA GLN A 545 10.20 -15.49 0.82
C GLN A 545 10.28 -13.97 0.88
N MET A 546 10.44 -13.36 -0.30
CA MET A 546 10.82 -11.96 -0.36
C MET A 546 9.68 -10.95 -0.23
N SER A 547 8.44 -11.38 -0.36
CA SER A 547 7.28 -10.48 -0.46
C SER A 547 6.01 -11.26 -0.16
N GLN A 548 4.86 -10.60 -0.19
CA GLN A 548 3.58 -11.29 -0.32
C GLN A 548 3.56 -12.25 -1.52
N SER A 549 2.81 -13.35 -1.39
CA SER A 549 2.66 -14.30 -2.49
C SER A 549 1.86 -13.66 -3.62
N LYS A 550 2.32 -13.81 -4.86
CA LYS A 550 1.61 -13.31 -6.02
C LYS A 550 0.46 -14.23 -6.35
N ALA A 551 -0.76 -13.74 -6.20
CA ALA A 551 -1.95 -14.50 -6.55
C ALA A 551 -1.96 -14.84 -8.04
N ILE A 552 -2.48 -16.02 -8.39
CA ILE A 552 -2.49 -16.44 -9.79
C ILE A 552 -3.46 -15.60 -10.63
N ILE A 553 -4.44 -14.94 -9.99
CA ILE A 553 -5.36 -14.01 -10.66
C ILE A 553 -4.61 -12.84 -11.30
N ASP A 554 -3.51 -12.39 -10.70
CA ASP A 554 -2.67 -11.28 -11.15
C ASP A 554 -1.72 -11.64 -12.28
N SER A 555 -1.66 -12.90 -12.70
CA SER A 555 -0.70 -13.38 -13.69
C SER A 555 -1.43 -13.85 -14.94
N THR A 556 -0.74 -13.82 -16.09
CA THR A 556 -1.25 -14.42 -17.33
C THR A 556 -1.61 -15.89 -17.09
N PRO A 557 -2.86 -16.32 -17.32
CA PRO A 557 -3.24 -17.72 -17.16
C PRO A 557 -2.36 -18.67 -17.99
N ALA A 558 -2.02 -19.81 -17.40
CA ALA A 558 -1.21 -20.86 -18.01
C ALA A 558 -1.56 -22.23 -17.41
N LEU A 559 -1.09 -23.31 -18.05
CA LEU A 559 -1.28 -24.67 -17.51
C LEU A 559 -0.46 -24.90 -16.23
N ASN A 560 0.66 -24.22 -16.06
CA ASN A 560 1.44 -24.19 -14.82
C ASN A 560 1.53 -22.74 -14.33
N MET A 561 0.92 -22.47 -13.19
CA MET A 561 0.91 -21.15 -12.56
C MET A 561 1.81 -21.10 -11.32
N VAL A 562 2.56 -22.18 -11.03
CA VAL A 562 3.53 -22.18 -9.93
C VAL A 562 4.73 -21.33 -10.31
N ARG A 563 4.94 -20.27 -9.53
CA ARG A 563 6.11 -19.40 -9.62
C ARG A 563 6.97 -19.54 -8.39
N GLU A 564 8.25 -19.87 -8.59
CA GLU A 564 9.27 -19.90 -7.54
C GLU A 564 10.09 -18.60 -7.55
N GLY A 565 10.75 -18.30 -6.42
CA GLY A 565 11.64 -17.13 -6.28
C GLY A 565 10.91 -15.82 -5.95
N PHE A 566 11.34 -14.71 -6.57
CA PHE A 566 10.81 -13.37 -6.32
C PHE A 566 9.30 -13.31 -6.60
N MET A 567 8.51 -12.78 -5.66
CA MET A 567 7.03 -12.75 -5.75
C MET A 567 6.44 -14.11 -6.15
N THR A 568 6.80 -15.16 -5.38
CA THR A 568 6.32 -16.54 -5.56
C THR A 568 4.79 -16.66 -5.47
N SER A 569 4.20 -17.63 -6.15
CA SER A 569 2.77 -17.95 -6.02
C SER A 569 2.48 -19.02 -4.95
N ILE A 570 3.51 -19.46 -4.22
CA ILE A 570 3.42 -20.52 -3.21
C ILE A 570 3.08 -19.88 -1.86
N MET A 571 2.13 -20.47 -1.12
CA MET A 571 1.81 -20.04 0.25
C MET A 571 2.73 -20.74 1.26
N TRP A 572 3.32 -19.98 2.19
CA TRP A 572 4.26 -20.51 3.20
C TRP A 572 3.58 -21.00 4.48
N TYR A 573 2.30 -20.70 4.67
CA TYR A 573 1.56 -20.99 5.90
C TYR A 573 0.59 -22.16 5.75
N ASP A 574 0.13 -22.69 6.89
CA ASP A 574 -0.95 -23.66 6.95
C ASP A 574 -2.27 -23.02 6.51
N GLN A 575 -2.69 -23.29 5.27
CA GLN A 575 -3.91 -22.76 4.67
C GLN A 575 -5.16 -23.11 5.50
N SER A 576 -5.18 -24.23 6.22
CA SER A 576 -6.35 -24.64 7.01
C SER A 576 -6.58 -23.69 8.19
N LYS A 577 -5.50 -23.16 8.78
CA LYS A 577 -5.59 -22.18 9.87
C LYS A 577 -6.14 -20.83 9.38
N VAL A 578 -5.69 -20.38 8.21
CA VAL A 578 -6.17 -19.12 7.60
C VAL A 578 -7.65 -19.23 7.22
N VAL A 579 -8.07 -20.35 6.62
CA VAL A 579 -9.50 -20.60 6.34
C VAL A 579 -10.33 -20.65 7.62
N GLY A 580 -9.81 -21.25 8.70
CA GLY A 580 -10.46 -21.24 10.01
C GLY A 580 -10.65 -19.83 10.58
N ALA A 581 -9.58 -19.03 10.57
CA ALA A 581 -9.62 -17.64 11.06
C ALA A 581 -10.54 -16.75 10.20
N TRP A 582 -10.54 -16.91 8.88
CA TRP A 582 -11.45 -16.23 7.97
C TRP A 582 -12.92 -16.51 8.32
N ARG A 583 -13.27 -17.80 8.47
CA ARG A 583 -14.63 -18.19 8.86
C ARG A 583 -15.01 -17.62 10.21
N GLN A 584 -14.11 -17.65 11.19
CA GLN A 584 -14.35 -17.10 12.51
C GLN A 584 -14.60 -15.58 12.47
N LEU A 585 -13.84 -14.83 11.65
CA LEU A 585 -14.08 -13.40 11.45
C LEU A 585 -15.45 -13.13 10.84
N VAL A 586 -15.85 -13.87 9.80
CA VAL A 586 -17.17 -13.70 9.17
C VAL A 586 -18.29 -14.13 10.13
N GLU A 587 -18.16 -15.25 10.82
CA GLU A 587 -19.14 -15.75 11.79
C GLU A 587 -19.34 -14.77 12.96
N SER A 588 -18.31 -14.01 13.33
CA SER A 588 -18.40 -12.95 14.34
C SER A 588 -19.32 -11.77 13.94
N THR A 589 -19.74 -11.70 12.68
CA THR A 589 -20.67 -10.71 12.14
C THR A 589 -22.11 -11.22 12.00
N GLU A 590 -22.35 -12.51 12.22
CA GLU A 590 -23.64 -13.13 11.94
C GLU A 590 -24.74 -12.65 12.90
N THR A 591 -25.89 -12.29 12.32
CA THR A 591 -27.14 -12.03 13.04
C THR A 591 -28.04 -13.27 12.99
N GLU A 592 -29.07 -13.33 13.82
CA GLU A 592 -30.06 -14.42 13.77
C GLU A 592 -30.80 -14.50 12.41
N GLU A 593 -30.83 -13.41 11.64
CA GLU A 593 -31.40 -13.39 10.29
C GLU A 593 -30.42 -13.93 9.24
N SER A 594 -29.13 -13.60 9.32
CA SER A 594 -28.12 -14.16 8.40
C SER A 594 -27.97 -15.67 8.62
N LYS A 595 -28.03 -16.15 9.87
CA LYS A 595 -28.06 -17.59 10.19
C LYS A 595 -29.25 -18.32 9.57
N LYS A 596 -30.42 -17.69 9.49
CA LYS A 596 -31.61 -18.27 8.84
C LYS A 596 -31.49 -18.29 7.31
N ARG A 597 -30.86 -17.28 6.70
CA ARG A 597 -30.55 -17.24 5.27
C ARG A 597 -29.55 -18.32 4.87
N ARG A 598 -28.50 -18.52 5.66
CA ARG A 598 -27.45 -19.54 5.47
C ARG A 598 -28.02 -20.96 5.41
N ARG A 599 -28.96 -21.28 6.31
CA ARG A 599 -29.68 -22.57 6.31
C ARG A 599 -30.51 -22.83 5.04
N ARG A 600 -30.77 -21.82 4.20
CA ARG A 600 -31.55 -21.96 2.95
C ARG A 600 -30.67 -22.09 1.69
N HIS A 601 -29.37 -21.77 1.75
CA HIS A 601 -28.49 -21.66 0.56
C HIS A 601 -27.61 -22.90 0.28
N SER A 602 -27.86 -24.06 0.89
CA SER A 602 -26.94 -25.24 0.79
C SER A 602 -26.84 -25.93 -0.58
N VAL A 603 -27.60 -25.53 -1.59
CA VAL A 603 -27.72 -26.29 -2.86
C VAL A 603 -26.47 -26.21 -3.77
N ILE A 604 -25.71 -25.10 -3.72
CA ILE A 604 -24.51 -24.91 -4.55
C ILE A 604 -23.31 -25.65 -3.94
N GLN A 605 -23.19 -25.60 -2.62
CA GLN A 605 -22.13 -26.26 -1.86
C GLN A 605 -22.17 -27.77 -2.11
N ASP A 606 -23.36 -28.36 -2.03
CA ASP A 606 -23.66 -29.77 -2.29
C ASP A 606 -23.23 -30.23 -3.70
N SER A 607 -23.36 -29.35 -4.70
CA SER A 607 -23.04 -29.65 -6.11
C SER A 607 -21.53 -29.62 -6.39
N ILE A 608 -20.81 -28.64 -5.83
CA ILE A 608 -19.33 -28.60 -5.93
C ILE A 608 -18.71 -29.75 -5.14
N GLU A 609 -19.26 -30.07 -3.98
CA GLU A 609 -18.83 -31.19 -3.14
C GLU A 609 -18.92 -32.54 -3.86
N ALA A 610 -20.04 -32.81 -4.55
CA ALA A 610 -20.21 -34.06 -5.30
C ALA A 610 -19.12 -34.23 -6.37
N VAL A 611 -18.71 -33.14 -7.04
CA VAL A 611 -17.67 -33.18 -8.08
C VAL A 611 -16.27 -33.36 -7.47
N ILE A 612 -15.94 -32.67 -6.37
CA ILE A 612 -14.65 -32.85 -5.67
C ILE A 612 -14.53 -34.30 -5.12
N MET A 613 -15.60 -34.83 -4.52
CA MET A 613 -15.63 -36.20 -4.00
C MET A 613 -15.42 -37.24 -5.11
N ALA A 614 -16.06 -37.04 -6.27
CA ALA A 614 -15.90 -37.91 -7.43
C ALA A 614 -14.48 -37.85 -8.02
N SER A 615 -13.87 -36.66 -8.06
CA SER A 615 -12.51 -36.46 -8.61
C SER A 615 -11.40 -37.15 -7.81
N ASN A 616 -11.58 -37.28 -6.49
CA ASN A 616 -10.61 -37.91 -5.57
C ASN A 616 -10.83 -39.42 -5.37
N GLY A 617 -11.71 -40.05 -6.16
CA GLY A 617 -12.02 -41.48 -6.04
C GLY A 617 -12.76 -41.87 -4.75
N ARG A 618 -13.37 -40.90 -4.05
CA ARG A 618 -14.10 -41.09 -2.77
C ARG A 618 -15.61 -40.98 -2.96
N SER A 619 -16.13 -41.47 -4.08
CA SER A 619 -17.56 -41.48 -4.39
C SER A 619 -18.41 -42.26 -3.39
N SER A 620 -17.82 -43.19 -2.62
CA SER A 620 -18.49 -43.95 -1.55
C SER A 620 -18.73 -43.16 -0.25
N GLU A 621 -18.21 -41.93 -0.15
CA GLU A 621 -18.31 -41.09 1.06
C GLU A 621 -19.23 -39.87 0.87
N ILE A 622 -19.96 -39.82 -0.25
CA ILE A 622 -21.00 -38.80 -0.48
C ILE A 622 -22.05 -38.92 0.64
N PRO A 623 -22.35 -37.84 1.40
CA PRO A 623 -23.36 -37.88 2.46
C PRO A 623 -24.72 -38.39 1.95
N GLN A 624 -25.35 -39.32 2.68
CA GLN A 624 -26.67 -39.88 2.34
C GLN A 624 -27.80 -38.81 2.23
N SER A 625 -27.57 -37.57 2.69
CA SER A 625 -28.48 -36.45 2.47
C SER A 625 -28.58 -35.98 1.01
N LEU A 626 -27.67 -36.43 0.13
CA LEU A 626 -27.66 -36.14 -1.32
C LEU A 626 -28.41 -37.18 -2.16
N ASP A 627 -28.86 -38.27 -1.55
CA ASP A 627 -29.55 -39.40 -2.22
C ASP A 627 -31.06 -39.13 -2.42
N SER A 628 -31.49 -37.86 -2.40
CA SER A 628 -32.88 -37.52 -2.70
C SER A 628 -33.11 -37.58 -4.22
N PRO A 629 -34.14 -38.32 -4.68
CA PRO A 629 -34.51 -38.35 -6.11
C PRO A 629 -34.81 -36.95 -6.67
N SER A 630 -35.12 -35.96 -5.82
CA SER A 630 -35.36 -34.57 -6.22
C SER A 630 -34.11 -33.79 -6.61
N LEU A 631 -32.93 -34.14 -6.07
CA LEU A 631 -31.65 -33.48 -6.39
C LEU A 631 -31.06 -33.97 -7.71
N LEU A 632 -31.12 -35.29 -7.99
CA LEU A 632 -30.78 -35.85 -9.31
C LEU A 632 -31.71 -35.34 -10.42
N GLN A 633 -33.00 -35.17 -10.11
CA GLN A 633 -33.95 -34.54 -11.03
C GLN A 633 -33.61 -33.07 -11.29
N SER A 634 -33.18 -32.32 -10.26
CA SER A 634 -32.78 -30.91 -10.38
C SER A 634 -31.47 -30.73 -11.13
N PHE A 635 -30.48 -31.62 -10.92
CA PHE A 635 -29.25 -31.69 -11.70
C PHE A 635 -29.52 -32.05 -13.16
N SER A 636 -30.38 -33.05 -13.43
CA SER A 636 -30.80 -33.42 -14.79
C SER A 636 -31.59 -32.32 -15.50
N ASN A 637 -32.42 -31.58 -14.76
CA ASN A 637 -33.18 -30.43 -15.28
C ASN A 637 -32.29 -29.21 -15.52
N TRP A 638 -31.26 -29.01 -14.69
CA TRP A 638 -30.28 -27.94 -14.87
C TRP A 638 -29.33 -28.23 -16.04
N VAL A 639 -28.84 -29.47 -16.17
CA VAL A 639 -28.09 -29.93 -17.36
C VAL A 639 -28.96 -29.81 -18.62
N ARG A 640 -30.27 -30.13 -18.55
CA ARG A 640 -31.22 -29.90 -19.66
C ARG A 640 -31.46 -28.42 -19.96
N GLY A 641 -31.52 -27.56 -18.93
CA GLY A 641 -31.68 -26.11 -19.09
C GLY A 641 -30.45 -25.43 -19.70
N ALA A 642 -29.24 -25.88 -19.32
CA ALA A 642 -27.98 -25.44 -19.92
C ALA A 642 -27.85 -25.91 -21.38
N PHE A 643 -28.35 -27.11 -21.70
CA PHE A 643 -28.41 -27.62 -23.08
C PHE A 643 -29.41 -26.87 -23.95
N GLN A 644 -30.58 -26.49 -23.41
CA GLN A 644 -31.62 -25.78 -24.17
C GLN A 644 -31.25 -24.32 -24.49
N ASN A 645 -30.41 -23.67 -23.69
CA ASN A 645 -29.91 -22.32 -24.00
C ASN A 645 -28.83 -22.29 -25.10
N THR A 646 -28.31 -23.45 -25.52
CA THR A 646 -27.26 -23.55 -26.55
C THR A 646 -27.81 -23.93 -27.94
N LEU A 647 -29.09 -24.33 -28.05
CA LEU A 647 -29.73 -24.66 -29.33
C LEU A 647 -31.13 -24.04 -29.42
N GLY A 648 -31.20 -22.82 -29.96
CA GLY A 648 -32.45 -22.07 -30.12
C GLY A 648 -32.46 -21.10 -31.30
N GLN A 649 -31.74 -21.39 -32.39
CA GLN A 649 -32.09 -20.83 -33.70
C GLN A 649 -32.95 -21.87 -34.43
N LEU A 650 -34.27 -21.66 -34.41
CA LEU A 650 -35.26 -21.94 -35.47
C LEU A 650 -36.65 -21.49 -34.92
N ARG A 651 -37.18 -20.39 -35.48
CA ARG A 651 -38.51 -19.77 -35.24
C ARG A 651 -39.68 -20.66 -35.71
N PRO A 652 -40.98 -20.25 -35.60
CA PRO A 652 -41.68 -19.45 -34.59
C PRO A 652 -43.07 -20.04 -34.16
N SER A 653 -43.57 -19.70 -32.97
CA SER A 653 -45.02 -19.55 -32.71
C SER A 653 -45.29 -18.93 -31.33
N ALA A 654 -45.36 -17.60 -31.31
CA ALA A 654 -45.85 -16.83 -30.17
C ALA A 654 -47.34 -16.52 -30.38
N SER A 655 -48.22 -17.10 -29.55
CA SER A 655 -49.48 -16.47 -29.12
C SER A 655 -50.23 -17.42 -28.18
N ARG A 656 -50.73 -16.88 -27.06
CA ARG A 656 -51.53 -17.51 -25.98
C ARG A 656 -50.74 -18.13 -24.82
N LEU A 657 -50.22 -17.27 -23.96
CA LEU A 657 -50.18 -17.46 -22.50
C LEU A 657 -49.69 -16.17 -21.81
N GLN A 658 -50.34 -15.05 -22.15
CA GLN A 658 -50.12 -13.74 -21.52
C GLN A 658 -51.47 -13.06 -21.24
N GLY A 659 -52.49 -13.84 -20.85
CA GLY A 659 -53.86 -13.38 -20.66
C GLY A 659 -54.48 -13.66 -19.29
N ASP A 660 -53.89 -14.52 -18.45
CA ASP A 660 -54.57 -15.01 -17.24
C ASP A 660 -53.86 -14.70 -15.91
N LEU A 661 -52.75 -13.94 -15.91
CA LEU A 661 -52.03 -13.58 -14.69
C LEU A 661 -52.23 -12.13 -14.23
N GLU A 662 -52.75 -11.26 -15.09
CA GLU A 662 -52.95 -9.83 -14.76
C GLU A 662 -54.32 -9.52 -14.12
N GLU A 663 -55.27 -10.46 -14.11
CA GLU A 663 -56.62 -10.22 -13.54
C GLU A 663 -56.77 -10.65 -12.06
N LYS A 664 -55.76 -11.29 -11.46
CA LYS A 664 -55.82 -11.75 -10.05
C LYS A 664 -55.08 -10.87 -9.03
N ILE A 665 -54.32 -9.87 -9.49
CA ILE A 665 -53.56 -8.97 -8.60
C ILE A 665 -54.30 -7.61 -8.40
N LEU A 666 -55.25 -7.27 -9.27
CA LEU A 666 -56.10 -6.10 -9.12
C LEU A 666 -57.54 -6.48 -8.70
N LYS A 667 -57.77 -6.79 -7.42
CA LYS A 667 -59.05 -6.58 -6.70
C LYS A 667 -58.99 -7.07 -5.23
N GLY A 668 -58.83 -6.13 -4.29
CA GLY A 668 -59.34 -6.22 -2.91
C GLY A 668 -58.33 -6.62 -1.83
N ARG A 669 -57.69 -5.65 -1.15
CA ARG A 669 -58.12 -5.02 0.14
C ARG A 669 -57.97 -5.92 1.37
N LEU A 670 -57.04 -5.55 2.25
CA LEU A 670 -57.28 -5.47 3.70
C LEU A 670 -56.35 -4.41 4.33
N SER A 671 -56.95 -3.25 4.58
CA SER A 671 -56.50 -2.23 5.53
C SER A 671 -56.86 -2.69 6.95
N GLY A 672 -55.90 -2.68 7.88
CA GLY A 672 -56.20 -2.96 9.29
C GLY A 672 -54.97 -3.03 10.21
N SER A 673 -54.65 -1.90 10.84
CA SER A 673 -54.17 -1.78 12.24
C SER A 673 -52.79 -2.35 12.64
N VAL A 674 -51.75 -1.51 12.48
CA VAL A 674 -50.41 -1.61 13.10
C VAL A 674 -50.44 -1.30 14.63
N LYS A 675 -51.50 -1.68 15.35
CA LYS A 675 -51.64 -1.29 16.78
C LYS A 675 -51.90 -2.42 17.79
N GLU A 676 -51.97 -3.68 17.40
CA GLU A 676 -52.27 -4.78 18.33
C GLU A 676 -51.17 -5.84 18.54
N VAL A 677 -49.96 -5.66 18.00
CA VAL A 677 -48.81 -6.56 18.31
C VAL A 677 -47.96 -6.06 19.48
N LYS A 678 -48.36 -4.96 20.15
CA LYS A 678 -47.58 -4.33 21.23
C LYS A 678 -47.90 -4.81 22.66
N ALA A 679 -48.67 -5.89 22.85
CA ALA A 679 -49.18 -6.27 24.18
C ALA A 679 -48.78 -7.66 24.72
N GLU A 680 -47.99 -8.49 24.02
CA GLU A 680 -47.66 -9.86 24.49
C GLU A 680 -46.16 -10.16 24.70
N LEU A 681 -45.29 -9.15 24.79
CA LEU A 681 -43.86 -9.35 25.10
C LEU A 681 -43.39 -8.52 26.31
N GLY A 682 -44.19 -8.54 27.39
CA GLY A 682 -43.74 -8.09 28.69
C GLY A 682 -42.95 -9.20 29.40
N GLY A 683 -41.65 -8.98 29.66
CA GLY A 683 -40.89 -9.85 30.57
C GLY A 683 -39.38 -9.97 30.29
N SER A 684 -38.63 -8.91 30.62
CA SER A 684 -37.25 -8.91 31.14
C SER A 684 -36.39 -10.19 31.03
N ALA A 685 -35.47 -10.19 30.06
CA ALA A 685 -34.08 -10.61 30.25
C ALA A 685 -33.21 -9.86 29.23
N SER A 686 -32.56 -8.76 29.65
CA SER A 686 -31.63 -8.02 28.79
C SER A 686 -30.33 -8.78 28.66
N PHE A 687 -30.20 -9.62 27.64
CA PHE A 687 -28.88 -9.85 27.05
C PHE A 687 -28.54 -8.58 26.28
N ALA A 688 -27.61 -7.79 26.81
CA ALA A 688 -27.08 -6.63 26.10
C ALA A 688 -26.53 -7.11 24.75
N LYS A 689 -27.24 -6.78 23.66
CA LYS A 689 -26.73 -6.95 22.30
C LYS A 689 -25.51 -6.04 22.19
N VAL A 690 -24.32 -6.64 22.19
CA VAL A 690 -23.09 -5.98 21.77
C VAL A 690 -23.35 -5.41 20.36
N PRO A 691 -23.14 -4.11 20.11
CA PRO A 691 -23.27 -3.56 18.76
C PRO A 691 -22.21 -4.22 17.87
N LEU A 692 -22.65 -5.05 16.91
CA LEU A 692 -21.76 -5.69 15.94
C LEU A 692 -21.00 -4.60 15.14
N PRO A 693 -19.71 -4.80 14.79
CA PRO A 693 -18.90 -3.83 14.04
C PRO A 693 -19.29 -3.67 12.57
N LEU A 694 -20.55 -3.93 12.20
CA LEU A 694 -21.02 -3.93 10.81
C LEU A 694 -20.73 -2.61 10.08
N ASN A 695 -20.74 -1.49 10.80
CA ASN A 695 -20.52 -0.14 10.25
C ASN A 695 -19.09 0.39 10.47
N VAL A 696 -18.16 -0.45 10.94
CA VAL A 696 -16.78 -0.03 11.18
C VAL A 696 -15.95 -0.24 9.91
N SER A 697 -15.62 0.84 9.21
CA SER A 697 -14.90 0.79 7.92
C SER A 697 -13.55 0.04 8.01
N SER A 698 -12.77 0.23 9.07
CA SER A 698 -11.51 -0.50 9.29
C SER A 698 -11.71 -2.02 9.48
N PHE A 699 -12.82 -2.44 10.08
CA PHE A 699 -13.20 -3.85 10.17
C PHE A 699 -13.65 -4.39 8.81
N GLN A 700 -14.46 -3.64 8.06
CA GLN A 700 -14.86 -4.00 6.70
C GLN A 700 -13.64 -4.15 5.78
N TYR A 701 -12.66 -3.26 5.87
CA TYR A 701 -11.38 -3.35 5.15
C TYR A 701 -10.69 -4.70 5.43
N ASP A 702 -10.51 -5.03 6.71
CA ASP A 702 -9.83 -6.24 7.13
C ASP A 702 -10.61 -7.51 6.72
N LEU A 703 -11.95 -7.46 6.80
CA LEU A 703 -12.83 -8.54 6.39
C LEU A 703 -12.73 -8.81 4.88
N VAL A 704 -12.66 -7.75 4.06
CA VAL A 704 -12.44 -7.84 2.61
C VAL A 704 -11.07 -8.44 2.33
N ASP A 705 -10.00 -7.95 2.98
CA ASP A 705 -8.64 -8.42 2.74
C ASP A 705 -8.43 -9.91 3.10
N VAL A 706 -8.94 -10.33 4.26
CA VAL A 706 -8.86 -11.75 4.68
C VAL A 706 -9.72 -12.65 3.78
N THR A 707 -10.91 -12.19 3.38
CA THR A 707 -11.76 -12.97 2.46
C THR A 707 -11.11 -13.11 1.10
N ARG A 708 -10.56 -12.01 0.56
CA ARG A 708 -9.77 -11.99 -0.69
C ARG A 708 -8.61 -12.98 -0.61
N GLU A 709 -7.79 -12.95 0.45
CA GLU A 709 -6.65 -13.86 0.65
C GLU A 709 -7.07 -15.34 0.49
N VAL A 710 -8.23 -15.72 1.04
CA VAL A 710 -8.75 -17.09 0.88
C VAL A 710 -9.22 -17.36 -0.55
N LEU A 711 -9.99 -16.46 -1.17
CA LEU A 711 -10.52 -16.67 -2.51
C LEU A 711 -9.41 -16.78 -3.56
N VAL A 712 -8.46 -15.84 -3.57
CA VAL A 712 -7.42 -15.76 -4.61
C VAL A 712 -6.19 -16.61 -4.28
N GLY A 713 -5.92 -16.83 -3.00
CA GLY A 713 -4.74 -17.55 -2.51
C GLY A 713 -4.95 -19.05 -2.29
N ILE A 714 -6.19 -19.49 -2.07
CA ILE A 714 -6.51 -20.89 -1.73
C ILE A 714 -7.53 -21.47 -2.71
N VAL A 715 -8.69 -20.82 -2.87
CA VAL A 715 -9.79 -21.37 -3.68
C VAL A 715 -9.43 -21.39 -5.17
N LEU A 716 -9.07 -20.23 -5.73
CA LEU A 716 -8.74 -20.12 -7.15
C LEU A 716 -7.58 -21.04 -7.59
N PRO A 717 -6.43 -21.14 -6.89
CA PRO A 717 -5.38 -22.09 -7.23
C PRO A 717 -5.83 -23.55 -7.18
N GLY A 718 -6.68 -23.91 -6.22
CA GLY A 718 -7.26 -25.26 -6.15
C GLY A 718 -8.18 -25.57 -7.32
N LEU A 719 -9.08 -24.66 -7.68
CA LEU A 719 -9.97 -24.81 -8.84
C LEU A 719 -9.20 -24.84 -10.17
N HIS A 720 -8.14 -24.04 -10.29
CA HIS A 720 -7.26 -24.06 -11.46
C HIS A 720 -6.57 -25.42 -11.63
N ARG A 721 -6.11 -26.03 -10.54
CA ARG A 721 -5.52 -27.39 -10.56
C ARG A 721 -6.51 -28.42 -11.11
N GLU A 722 -7.74 -28.42 -10.59
CA GLU A 722 -8.80 -29.33 -11.06
C GLU A 722 -9.17 -29.12 -12.54
N LEU A 723 -9.22 -27.87 -12.99
CA LEU A 723 -9.41 -27.53 -14.40
C LEU A 723 -8.29 -28.09 -15.27
N VAL A 724 -7.04 -27.90 -14.88
CA VAL A 724 -5.87 -28.39 -15.63
C VAL A 724 -5.85 -29.92 -15.67
N ASP A 725 -6.20 -30.59 -14.58
CA ASP A 725 -6.24 -32.05 -14.53
C ASP A 725 -7.36 -32.62 -15.39
N ALA A 726 -8.55 -32.00 -15.38
CA ALA A 726 -9.64 -32.36 -16.30
C ALA A 726 -9.25 -32.16 -17.77
N TYR A 727 -8.59 -31.05 -18.09
CA TYR A 727 -8.08 -30.78 -19.44
C TYR A 727 -7.04 -31.83 -19.88
N LYS A 728 -6.10 -32.19 -18.99
CA LYS A 728 -5.10 -33.23 -19.25
C LYS A 728 -5.73 -34.61 -19.46
N ALA A 729 -6.77 -34.92 -18.69
CA ALA A 729 -7.56 -36.14 -18.82
C ALA A 729 -8.45 -36.17 -20.09
N LYS A 730 -8.52 -35.06 -20.84
CA LYS A 730 -9.41 -34.89 -22.01
C LYS A 730 -10.89 -35.08 -21.68
N ASP A 731 -11.27 -34.77 -20.45
CA ASP A 731 -12.65 -34.83 -19.97
C ASP A 731 -13.35 -33.49 -20.25
N LEU A 732 -14.18 -33.46 -21.28
CA LEU A 732 -14.85 -32.23 -21.73
C LEU A 732 -15.80 -31.66 -20.68
N ASP A 733 -16.60 -32.51 -20.04
CA ASP A 733 -17.63 -32.09 -19.10
C ASP A 733 -16.99 -31.54 -17.82
N ARG A 734 -15.94 -32.22 -17.31
CA ARG A 734 -15.16 -31.70 -16.18
C ARG A 734 -14.40 -30.42 -16.55
N THR A 735 -13.82 -30.34 -17.76
CA THR A 735 -13.10 -29.13 -18.19
C THR A 735 -14.03 -27.92 -18.22
N ARG A 736 -15.26 -28.08 -18.74
CA ARG A 736 -16.28 -27.02 -18.75
C ARG A 736 -16.72 -26.64 -17.33
N ALA A 737 -17.01 -27.64 -16.48
CA ALA A 737 -17.47 -27.39 -15.13
C ALA A 737 -16.41 -26.65 -14.28
N TRP A 738 -15.18 -27.16 -14.25
CA TRP A 738 -14.08 -26.51 -13.51
C TRP A 738 -13.70 -25.15 -14.09
N GLY A 739 -13.78 -25.02 -15.42
CA GLY A 739 -13.60 -23.74 -16.10
C GLY A 739 -14.60 -22.69 -15.61
N GLN A 740 -15.88 -23.08 -15.48
CA GLN A 740 -16.90 -22.18 -14.95
C GLN A 740 -16.65 -21.81 -13.48
N TYR A 741 -16.26 -22.76 -12.62
CA TYR A 741 -15.96 -22.45 -11.22
C TYR A 741 -14.78 -21.48 -11.05
N VAL A 742 -13.74 -21.61 -11.88
CA VAL A 742 -12.63 -20.64 -11.95
C VAL A 742 -13.15 -19.24 -12.27
N LEU A 743 -14.03 -19.13 -13.27
CA LEU A 743 -14.60 -17.83 -13.66
C LEU A 743 -15.54 -17.26 -12.60
N ASP A 744 -16.28 -18.13 -11.90
CA ASP A 744 -17.21 -17.72 -10.85
C ASP A 744 -16.47 -17.18 -9.62
N VAL A 745 -15.40 -17.84 -9.16
CA VAL A 745 -14.62 -17.31 -8.01
C VAL A 745 -13.96 -15.97 -8.35
N ILE A 746 -13.55 -15.76 -9.61
CA ILE A 746 -13.00 -14.48 -10.08
C ILE A 746 -14.07 -13.38 -10.07
N ARG A 747 -15.29 -13.67 -10.54
CA ARG A 747 -16.43 -12.72 -10.49
C ARG A 747 -16.81 -12.37 -9.06
N ASP A 748 -16.82 -13.37 -8.17
CA ASP A 748 -17.13 -13.18 -6.76
C ASP A 748 -16.04 -12.38 -6.05
N THR A 749 -14.77 -12.58 -6.42
CA THR A 749 -13.64 -11.78 -5.95
C THR A 749 -13.82 -10.32 -6.37
N ASP A 750 -14.18 -10.03 -7.63
CA ASP A 750 -14.47 -8.65 -8.07
C ASP A 750 -15.62 -8.01 -7.29
N ARG A 751 -16.70 -8.77 -7.04
CA ARG A 751 -17.85 -8.31 -6.24
C ARG A 751 -17.42 -7.95 -4.82
N LEU A 752 -16.65 -8.82 -4.16
CA LEU A 752 -16.10 -8.58 -2.82
C LEU A 752 -15.23 -7.33 -2.79
N LEU A 753 -14.27 -7.20 -3.70
CA LEU A 753 -13.34 -6.07 -3.75
C LEU A 753 -14.07 -4.74 -4.04
N SER A 754 -15.22 -4.79 -4.71
CA SER A 754 -16.08 -3.63 -4.98
C SER A 754 -16.88 -3.13 -3.77
N THR A 755 -16.71 -3.74 -2.60
CA THR A 755 -17.40 -3.35 -1.35
C THR A 755 -16.61 -2.41 -0.45
N HIS A 756 -15.35 -2.10 -0.79
CA HIS A 756 -14.54 -1.18 0.00
C HIS A 756 -13.60 -0.37 -0.90
N THR A 757 -13.60 0.96 -0.75
CA THR A 757 -12.94 1.91 -1.67
C THR A 757 -11.44 1.69 -1.85
N HIS A 758 -10.75 1.14 -0.85
CA HIS A 758 -9.32 0.80 -0.92
C HIS A 758 -9.00 -0.41 -1.82
N PHE A 759 -10.02 -1.16 -2.24
CA PHE A 759 -9.92 -2.32 -3.11
C PHE A 759 -10.60 -2.06 -4.47
N MET A 760 -10.76 -0.81 -4.88
CA MET A 760 -11.48 -0.44 -6.11
C MET A 760 -10.59 0.29 -7.12
N LEU A 761 -10.78 -0.02 -8.41
CA LEU A 761 -10.09 0.66 -9.51
C LEU A 761 -10.59 2.11 -9.71
N GLY A 762 -11.88 2.36 -9.48
CA GLY A 762 -12.50 3.65 -9.74
C GLY A 762 -11.83 4.83 -9.04
N PRO A 763 -11.53 4.77 -7.73
CA PRO A 763 -10.78 5.81 -7.03
C PRO A 763 -9.42 6.12 -7.69
N TRP A 764 -8.65 5.11 -8.11
CA TRP A 764 -7.35 5.31 -8.77
C TRP A 764 -7.48 6.06 -10.11
N ILE A 765 -8.42 5.62 -10.96
CA ILE A 765 -8.69 6.27 -12.25
C ILE A 765 -9.24 7.69 -12.05
N ARG A 766 -10.12 7.87 -11.06
CA ARG A 766 -10.66 9.19 -10.69
C ARG A 766 -9.54 10.13 -10.28
N ASP A 767 -8.67 9.72 -9.38
CA ASP A 767 -7.62 10.58 -8.85
C ASP A 767 -6.62 10.99 -9.95
N ALA A 768 -6.29 10.07 -10.86
CA ALA A 768 -5.49 10.37 -12.05
C ALA A 768 -6.16 11.43 -12.94
N ARG A 769 -7.45 11.27 -13.28
CA ARG A 769 -8.18 12.24 -14.11
C ARG A 769 -8.41 13.58 -13.39
N LEU A 770 -8.66 13.56 -12.08
CA LEU A 770 -8.89 14.78 -11.29
C LEU A 770 -7.61 15.60 -11.10
N SER A 771 -6.44 14.97 -11.17
CA SER A 771 -5.17 15.68 -11.16
C SER A 771 -5.02 16.68 -12.32
N ALA A 772 -5.82 16.53 -13.39
CA ALA A 772 -5.90 17.51 -14.47
C ALA A 772 -6.42 18.90 -14.02
N LYS A 773 -7.18 18.97 -12.91
CA LYS A 773 -7.67 20.25 -12.36
C LYS A 773 -6.54 21.14 -11.86
N LEU A 774 -5.38 20.57 -11.51
CA LEU A 774 -4.24 21.32 -11.01
C LEU A 774 -3.62 22.28 -12.05
N VAL A 775 -4.02 22.15 -13.32
CA VAL A 775 -3.56 22.97 -14.44
C VAL A 775 -4.72 23.61 -15.20
N ALA A 776 -5.92 23.71 -14.59
CA ALA A 776 -7.11 24.23 -15.26
C ALA A 776 -6.94 25.65 -15.82
N ASP A 777 -6.11 26.47 -15.18
CA ASP A 777 -5.81 27.84 -15.61
C ASP A 777 -4.67 27.93 -16.64
N SER A 778 -4.07 26.80 -17.02
CA SER A 778 -2.98 26.79 -17.99
C SER A 778 -3.49 27.04 -19.40
N PRO A 779 -2.92 28.02 -20.14
CA PRO A 779 -3.29 28.29 -21.53
C PRO A 779 -3.12 27.08 -22.46
N ALA A 780 -2.25 26.14 -22.10
CA ALA A 780 -1.97 24.93 -22.88
C ALA A 780 -3.06 23.85 -22.80
N VAL A 781 -3.93 23.91 -21.78
CA VAL A 781 -5.03 22.97 -21.54
C VAL A 781 -6.35 23.72 -21.31
N SER A 782 -6.52 24.89 -21.93
CA SER A 782 -7.61 25.83 -21.64
C SER A 782 -8.97 25.45 -22.24
N SER A 783 -9.01 24.56 -23.24
CA SER A 783 -10.27 24.12 -23.85
C SER A 783 -10.80 22.83 -23.23
N PRO A 784 -12.13 22.63 -23.23
CA PRO A 784 -12.76 21.35 -22.95
C PRO A 784 -12.07 20.14 -23.60
N ALA A 785 -11.77 20.22 -24.90
CA ALA A 785 -11.17 19.12 -25.65
C ALA A 785 -9.74 18.82 -25.16
N THR A 786 -8.90 19.83 -25.01
CA THR A 786 -7.51 19.67 -24.53
C THR A 786 -7.46 19.19 -23.09
N MET A 787 -8.40 19.63 -22.24
CA MET A 787 -8.52 19.13 -20.87
C MET A 787 -8.86 17.63 -20.84
N ASN A 788 -9.75 17.16 -21.71
CA ASN A 788 -10.06 15.73 -21.81
C ASN A 788 -8.87 14.91 -22.32
N GLN A 789 -8.16 15.39 -23.35
CA GLN A 789 -6.94 14.74 -23.82
C GLN A 789 -5.89 14.61 -22.71
N TYR A 790 -5.75 15.65 -21.88
CA TYR A 790 -4.85 15.61 -20.73
C TYR A 790 -5.29 14.61 -19.66
N ARG A 791 -6.60 14.52 -19.37
CA ARG A 791 -7.15 13.49 -18.48
C ARG A 791 -6.90 12.08 -19.00
N ASP A 792 -7.05 11.87 -20.31
CA ASP A 792 -6.83 10.58 -20.96
C ASP A 792 -5.35 10.18 -20.91
N TYR A 793 -4.43 11.14 -21.04
CA TYR A 793 -3.00 10.94 -20.83
C TYR A 793 -2.68 10.45 -19.40
N LEU A 794 -3.28 11.06 -18.38
CA LEU A 794 -3.08 10.66 -16.98
C LEU A 794 -3.72 9.29 -16.69
N GLU A 795 -4.91 9.02 -17.23
CA GLU A 795 -5.58 7.73 -17.11
C GLU A 795 -4.77 6.60 -17.77
N TYR A 796 -4.19 6.85 -18.96
CA TYR A 796 -3.32 5.87 -19.61
C TYR A 796 -2.16 5.47 -18.70
N ASN A 797 -1.51 6.44 -18.05
CA ASN A 797 -0.42 6.17 -17.10
C ASN A 797 -0.91 5.35 -15.90
N ALA A 798 -2.08 5.70 -15.36
CA ALA A 798 -2.68 5.01 -14.22
C ALA A 798 -3.00 3.55 -14.53
N ARG A 799 -3.55 3.26 -15.72
CA ARG A 799 -3.83 1.91 -16.21
C ARG A 799 -2.56 1.12 -16.49
N ASN A 800 -1.58 1.78 -17.12
CA ASN A 800 -0.36 1.12 -17.56
C ASN A 800 0.45 0.60 -16.37
N GLN A 801 0.63 1.44 -15.34
CA GLN A 801 1.44 1.09 -14.18
C GLN A 801 0.95 -0.19 -13.49
N ILE A 802 -0.37 -0.34 -13.34
CA ILE A 802 -0.97 -1.48 -12.64
C ILE A 802 -1.18 -2.71 -13.53
N THR A 803 -0.72 -2.68 -14.78
CA THR A 803 -0.84 -3.81 -15.73
C THR A 803 0.46 -4.02 -16.51
N TRP A 804 0.59 -3.43 -17.70
CA TRP A 804 1.70 -3.65 -18.62
C TRP A 804 3.04 -3.14 -18.13
N TRP A 805 3.03 -2.15 -17.24
CA TRP A 805 4.21 -1.45 -16.72
C TRP A 805 5.05 -0.76 -17.81
N GLY A 806 4.67 -0.84 -19.09
CA GLY A 806 5.42 -0.38 -20.25
C GLY A 806 4.57 -0.17 -21.51
N PRO A 807 5.17 0.30 -22.60
CA PRO A 807 4.44 0.83 -23.75
C PRO A 807 3.73 -0.23 -24.62
N ASN A 808 4.09 -1.51 -24.52
CA ASN A 808 3.71 -2.53 -25.51
C ASN A 808 3.21 -3.86 -24.90
N GLY A 809 2.89 -3.91 -23.60
CA GLY A 809 2.34 -5.10 -22.95
C GLY A 809 3.24 -6.34 -22.94
N GLN A 810 4.48 -6.18 -23.40
CA GLN A 810 5.51 -7.23 -23.48
C GLN A 810 6.74 -6.84 -22.65
N ALA A 811 6.62 -5.83 -21.80
CA ALA A 811 7.67 -5.50 -20.86
C ALA A 811 7.90 -6.70 -19.93
N SER A 812 9.16 -6.95 -19.58
CA SER A 812 9.56 -7.95 -18.58
C SER A 812 8.90 -7.76 -17.21
N LEU A 813 8.33 -6.58 -16.97
CA LEU A 813 7.65 -6.18 -15.74
C LEU A 813 6.12 -6.14 -15.88
N ALA A 814 5.57 -6.73 -16.94
CA ALA A 814 4.13 -6.93 -17.04
C ALA A 814 3.59 -7.62 -15.79
N ASP A 815 2.46 -7.13 -15.32
CA ASP A 815 1.78 -7.50 -14.08
C ASP A 815 2.59 -7.26 -12.79
N TYR A 816 3.79 -6.66 -12.81
CA TYR A 816 4.61 -6.44 -11.60
C TYR A 816 3.83 -5.73 -10.49
N ALA A 817 3.12 -4.66 -10.86
CA ALA A 817 2.29 -3.86 -9.96
C ALA A 817 0.79 -4.12 -10.18
N SER A 818 0.42 -5.34 -10.60
CA SER A 818 -0.99 -5.77 -10.63
C SER A 818 -1.66 -5.53 -9.29
N LYS A 819 -2.97 -5.31 -9.34
CA LYS A 819 -3.81 -5.09 -8.17
C LYS A 819 -4.99 -6.03 -8.18
N GLU A 820 -5.36 -6.49 -7.00
CA GLU A 820 -6.62 -7.15 -6.74
C GLU A 820 -7.66 -6.07 -6.41
N TRP A 821 -8.11 -5.37 -7.45
CA TRP A 821 -9.11 -4.30 -7.34
C TRP A 821 -10.41 -4.63 -8.08
N GLY A 822 -11.55 -4.38 -7.44
CA GLY A 822 -12.86 -4.40 -8.06
C GLY A 822 -12.90 -3.43 -9.26
N GLY A 823 -13.46 -3.89 -10.38
CA GLY A 823 -13.39 -3.23 -11.67
C GLY A 823 -12.13 -3.56 -12.47
N LEU A 824 -10.95 -3.67 -11.85
CA LEU A 824 -9.76 -4.18 -12.54
C LEU A 824 -9.93 -5.68 -12.78
N VAL A 825 -10.24 -6.45 -11.73
CA VAL A 825 -10.47 -7.90 -11.79
C VAL A 825 -11.51 -8.25 -12.86
N LYS A 826 -12.65 -7.54 -12.89
CA LYS A 826 -13.69 -7.76 -13.89
C LYS A 826 -13.31 -7.37 -15.32
N GLU A 827 -12.60 -6.27 -15.52
CA GLU A 827 -12.39 -5.70 -16.86
C GLU A 827 -11.04 -6.08 -17.50
N PHE A 828 -10.07 -6.53 -16.70
CA PHE A 828 -8.72 -6.90 -17.15
C PHE A 828 -8.39 -8.37 -16.87
N GLN A 829 -8.43 -8.83 -15.61
CA GLN A 829 -8.05 -10.22 -15.27
C GLN A 829 -9.08 -11.25 -15.78
N LEU A 830 -10.37 -11.05 -15.50
CA LEU A 830 -11.43 -12.00 -15.86
C LEU A 830 -11.48 -12.30 -17.36
N PRO A 831 -11.35 -11.34 -18.29
CA PRO A 831 -11.27 -11.64 -19.72
C PRO A 831 -10.08 -12.53 -20.09
N ARG A 832 -8.90 -12.37 -19.46
CA ARG A 832 -7.75 -13.24 -19.71
C ARG A 832 -8.07 -14.69 -19.32
N TRP A 833 -8.67 -14.87 -18.15
CA TRP A 833 -9.10 -16.17 -17.64
C TRP A 833 -10.21 -16.80 -18.50
N GLN A 834 -11.18 -16.00 -18.99
CA GLN A 834 -12.23 -16.49 -19.88
C GLN A 834 -11.65 -17.02 -21.19
N ILE A 835 -10.77 -16.27 -21.85
CA ILE A 835 -10.13 -16.70 -23.10
C ILE A 835 -9.33 -17.99 -22.87
N PHE A 836 -8.62 -18.10 -21.74
CA PHE A 836 -7.88 -19.30 -21.38
C PHE A 836 -8.80 -20.52 -21.21
N VAL A 837 -9.87 -20.40 -20.42
CA VAL A 837 -10.86 -21.46 -20.20
C VAL A 837 -11.51 -21.89 -21.51
N ASP A 838 -11.97 -20.95 -22.33
CA ASP A 838 -12.63 -21.23 -23.62
C ASP A 838 -11.70 -21.99 -24.56
N ARG A 839 -10.40 -21.64 -24.56
CA ARG A 839 -9.39 -22.33 -25.36
C ARG A 839 -9.07 -23.73 -24.84
N LEU A 840 -9.06 -23.97 -23.53
CA LEU A 840 -8.94 -25.32 -22.98
C LEU A 840 -10.13 -26.18 -23.38
N VAL A 841 -11.36 -25.67 -23.23
CA VAL A 841 -12.59 -26.37 -23.66
C VAL A 841 -12.54 -26.69 -25.15
N SER A 842 -12.24 -25.69 -25.99
CA SER A 842 -12.17 -25.88 -27.43
C SER A 842 -11.07 -26.87 -27.84
N ALA A 843 -9.94 -26.88 -27.13
CA ALA A 843 -8.87 -27.84 -27.37
C ALA A 843 -9.32 -29.28 -27.09
N VAL A 844 -10.07 -29.53 -26.01
CA VAL A 844 -10.63 -30.86 -25.69
C VAL A 844 -11.69 -31.26 -26.73
N GLU A 845 -12.62 -30.38 -27.08
CA GLU A 845 -13.66 -30.63 -28.09
C GLU A 845 -13.07 -31.04 -29.44
N LYS A 846 -12.03 -30.32 -29.89
CA LYS A 846 -11.34 -30.56 -31.16
C LYS A 846 -10.30 -31.69 -31.09
N ARG A 847 -10.13 -32.33 -29.93
CA ARG A 847 -9.10 -33.35 -29.67
C ARG A 847 -7.69 -32.86 -30.03
N SER A 848 -7.40 -31.62 -29.66
CA SER A 848 -6.13 -30.94 -29.91
C SER A 848 -5.44 -30.56 -28.59
N THR A 849 -4.35 -29.79 -28.69
CA THR A 849 -3.65 -29.21 -27.55
C THR A 849 -3.89 -27.70 -27.53
N LEU A 850 -3.72 -27.09 -26.35
CA LEU A 850 -3.81 -25.64 -26.18
C LEU A 850 -2.82 -24.93 -27.09
N ASP A 851 -3.34 -24.15 -28.05
CA ASP A 851 -2.55 -23.15 -28.76
C ASP A 851 -2.33 -21.93 -27.85
N TYR A 852 -1.26 -22.00 -27.06
CA TYR A 852 -0.93 -20.97 -26.08
C TYR A 852 -0.52 -19.65 -26.75
N LYS A 853 0.10 -19.71 -27.94
CA LYS A 853 0.49 -18.50 -28.67
C LYS A 853 -0.74 -17.73 -29.13
N ALA A 854 -1.76 -18.43 -29.64
CA ALA A 854 -3.02 -17.79 -30.01
C ALA A 854 -3.78 -17.27 -28.79
N PHE A 855 -3.72 -17.96 -27.63
CA PHE A 855 -4.21 -17.40 -26.36
C PHE A 855 -3.54 -16.06 -26.02
N LEU A 856 -2.21 -16.00 -26.06
CA LEU A 856 -1.47 -14.76 -25.75
C LEU A 856 -1.84 -13.62 -26.72
N ALA A 857 -2.04 -13.93 -28.01
CA ALA A 857 -2.46 -12.94 -29.00
C ALA A 857 -3.87 -12.38 -28.74
N ASP A 858 -4.82 -13.25 -28.39
CA ASP A 858 -6.19 -12.84 -28.04
C ASP A 858 -6.23 -12.05 -26.74
N SER A 859 -5.48 -12.52 -25.73
CA SER A 859 -5.31 -11.83 -24.43
C SER A 859 -4.77 -10.43 -24.65
N LEU A 860 -3.66 -10.30 -25.38
CA LEU A 860 -3.04 -9.02 -25.68
C LEU A 860 -3.97 -8.09 -26.46
N THR A 861 -4.81 -8.63 -27.36
CA THR A 861 -5.82 -7.84 -28.07
C THR A 861 -6.84 -7.23 -27.09
N LYS A 862 -7.32 -8.03 -26.13
CA LYS A 862 -8.26 -7.58 -25.11
C LYS A 862 -7.62 -6.58 -24.14
N GLU A 863 -6.40 -6.85 -23.68
CA GLU A 863 -5.62 -5.98 -22.82
C GLU A 863 -5.32 -4.64 -23.51
N THR A 864 -4.97 -4.66 -24.80
CA THR A 864 -4.75 -3.44 -25.60
C THR A 864 -6.00 -2.60 -25.71
N GLY A 865 -7.17 -3.24 -25.83
CA GLY A 865 -8.47 -2.56 -25.77
C GLY A 865 -8.63 -1.81 -24.46
N TRP A 866 -8.51 -2.52 -23.32
CA TRP A 866 -8.65 -1.95 -21.98
C TRP A 866 -7.64 -0.82 -21.70
N MET A 867 -6.41 -0.96 -22.18
CA MET A 867 -5.35 0.03 -22.03
C MET A 867 -5.63 1.35 -22.77
N LYS A 868 -6.39 1.30 -23.88
CA LYS A 868 -6.74 2.47 -24.69
C LYS A 868 -8.11 3.04 -24.34
N GLU A 869 -8.81 2.45 -23.37
CA GLU A 869 -10.09 2.99 -22.90
C GLU A 869 -9.91 4.32 -22.17
N THR A 870 -10.90 5.20 -22.34
CA THR A 870 -10.98 6.50 -21.67
C THR A 870 -12.28 6.56 -20.88
N THR A 871 -12.21 6.89 -19.58
CA THR A 871 -13.40 6.89 -18.72
C THR A 871 -14.03 8.28 -18.64
N CYS A 872 -15.34 8.38 -18.90
CA CYS A 872 -16.13 9.56 -18.53
C CYS A 872 -16.64 9.40 -17.10
N LEU A 873 -16.10 10.14 -16.13
CA LEU A 873 -16.62 10.19 -14.77
C LEU A 873 -17.64 11.35 -14.68
N GLY A 874 -18.93 11.04 -14.74
CA GLY A 874 -20.02 11.96 -14.39
C GLY A 874 -20.02 13.29 -15.15
N GLY A 875 -20.28 13.24 -16.46
CA GLY A 875 -20.44 14.44 -17.29
C GLY A 875 -19.18 14.78 -18.08
N CYS A 876 -19.02 14.15 -19.23
CA CYS A 876 -18.18 14.69 -20.29
C CYS A 876 -18.87 15.96 -20.84
N PHE A 877 -18.61 17.11 -20.19
CA PHE A 877 -19.12 18.46 -20.45
C PHE A 877 -20.63 18.67 -20.37
N ASP A 878 -21.08 19.33 -19.29
CA ASP A 878 -21.97 20.50 -19.39
C ASP A 878 -21.57 21.48 -18.26
N ASP A 879 -21.38 22.73 -18.66
CA ASP A 879 -20.85 23.85 -17.88
C ASP A 879 -21.90 24.40 -16.88
N PRO A 880 -21.62 24.56 -15.56
CA PRO A 880 -22.57 25.16 -14.64
C PRO A 880 -22.78 26.67 -14.86
N ALA A 881 -22.06 27.31 -15.79
CA ALA A 881 -22.06 28.76 -15.95
C ALA A 881 -23.13 29.34 -16.91
N SER A 882 -24.01 28.52 -17.50
CA SER A 882 -25.06 29.05 -18.40
C SER A 882 -26.48 28.55 -18.09
N SER A 883 -27.08 29.04 -17.00
CA SER A 883 -28.56 29.15 -16.93
C SER A 883 -29.02 30.22 -15.94
N SER A 884 -28.85 31.48 -16.33
CA SER A 884 -29.67 32.57 -15.80
C SER A 884 -31.03 32.57 -16.50
N SER A 885 -32.04 31.90 -15.95
CA SER A 885 -33.45 32.36 -15.95
C SER A 885 -34.43 31.26 -15.47
N SER A 886 -35.20 31.59 -14.44
CA SER A 886 -36.53 31.10 -14.07
C SER A 886 -37.19 29.95 -14.87
N SER A 887 -37.52 28.85 -14.19
CA SER A 887 -38.90 28.40 -13.89
C SER A 887 -38.98 26.88 -13.68
N SER A 888 -39.87 26.49 -12.78
CA SER A 888 -40.29 25.15 -12.38
C SER A 888 -40.29 24.05 -13.45
N GLY A 889 -39.70 22.89 -13.14
CA GLY A 889 -40.09 21.62 -13.76
C GLY A 889 -38.98 20.57 -13.88
N VAL A 890 -39.09 19.52 -13.07
CA VAL A 890 -38.52 18.17 -13.25
C VAL A 890 -36.99 18.06 -13.19
N ALA A 891 -36.49 17.61 -12.04
CA ALA A 891 -35.14 17.09 -11.87
C ALA A 891 -34.95 15.84 -12.76
N THR A 892 -34.08 15.93 -13.77
CA THR A 892 -33.57 14.77 -14.49
C THR A 892 -32.36 14.19 -13.75
N ASN A 893 -32.42 12.88 -13.58
CA ASN A 893 -31.60 11.98 -12.75
C ASN A 893 -30.07 12.06 -13.01
N PRO A 894 -29.19 12.19 -12.00
CA PRO A 894 -27.73 12.14 -12.16
C PRO A 894 -27.13 10.72 -12.11
N GLU A 895 -27.91 9.66 -12.32
CA GLU A 895 -27.45 8.25 -12.28
C GLU A 895 -26.93 7.72 -13.62
N ALA A 896 -26.00 8.41 -14.28
CA ALA A 896 -25.12 7.72 -15.21
C ALA A 896 -24.06 6.98 -14.40
N THR A 897 -24.33 5.73 -14.02
CA THR A 897 -23.38 4.88 -13.28
C THR A 897 -22.07 4.77 -14.07
N SER A 898 -21.01 5.40 -13.55
CA SER A 898 -19.66 5.29 -14.11
C SER A 898 -19.27 3.82 -14.25
N LYS A 899 -18.61 3.44 -15.37
CA LYS A 899 -18.06 2.10 -15.61
C LYS A 899 -17.23 1.59 -14.42
N TYR A 900 -16.54 2.50 -13.74
CA TYR A 900 -15.81 2.24 -12.49
C TYR A 900 -16.42 3.08 -11.37
N PRO A 901 -17.19 2.47 -10.46
CA PRO A 901 -17.71 3.15 -9.27
C PRO A 901 -16.56 3.66 -8.39
N VAL A 902 -16.77 4.80 -7.74
CA VAL A 902 -15.79 5.44 -6.84
C VAL A 902 -16.14 5.28 -5.36
N GLU A 903 -17.28 4.64 -5.09
CA GLU A 903 -17.82 4.30 -3.77
C GLU A 903 -18.27 2.84 -3.78
N ALA A 904 -18.31 2.23 -2.59
CA ALA A 904 -18.72 0.84 -2.42
C ALA A 904 -20.13 0.60 -2.98
N VAL A 905 -20.30 -0.49 -3.72
CA VAL A 905 -21.56 -0.81 -4.43
C VAL A 905 -22.49 -1.68 -3.59
N GLU A 906 -21.91 -2.46 -2.66
CA GLU A 906 -22.63 -3.37 -1.76
C GLU A 906 -21.98 -3.36 -0.37
N ASP A 907 -22.71 -3.87 0.63
CA ASP A 907 -22.22 -4.02 2.00
C ASP A 907 -21.16 -5.13 2.10
N ALA A 908 -19.96 -4.77 2.56
CA ALA A 908 -18.82 -5.67 2.67
C ALA A 908 -19.09 -6.91 3.54
N VAL A 909 -19.87 -6.76 4.62
CA VAL A 909 -20.15 -7.86 5.54
C VAL A 909 -21.10 -8.85 4.90
N LEU A 910 -22.18 -8.38 4.26
CA LEU A 910 -23.13 -9.26 3.58
C LEU A 910 -22.47 -10.02 2.44
N VAL A 911 -21.59 -9.36 1.67
CA VAL A 911 -20.86 -10.02 0.60
C VAL A 911 -19.85 -11.03 1.15
N ALA A 912 -19.12 -10.72 2.22
CA ALA A 912 -18.21 -11.67 2.85
C ALA A 912 -18.94 -12.92 3.42
N GLN A 913 -20.14 -12.74 3.98
CA GLN A 913 -21.01 -13.84 4.37
C GLN A 913 -21.41 -14.72 3.18
N ASP A 914 -21.78 -14.11 2.04
CA ASP A 914 -22.05 -14.84 0.80
C ASP A 914 -20.83 -15.64 0.31
N MET A 915 -19.62 -15.07 0.45
CA MET A 915 -18.37 -15.76 0.08
C MET A 915 -18.11 -16.99 0.95
N VAL A 916 -18.35 -16.90 2.27
CA VAL A 916 -18.24 -18.06 3.16
C VAL A 916 -19.29 -19.11 2.84
N ASP A 917 -20.53 -18.70 2.53
CA ASP A 917 -21.60 -19.63 2.19
C ASP A 917 -21.33 -20.38 0.89
N LYS A 918 -20.75 -19.71 -0.11
CA LYS A 918 -20.45 -20.32 -1.42
C LYS A 918 -19.14 -21.10 -1.43
N TRP A 919 -18.08 -20.54 -0.85
CA TRP A 919 -16.70 -21.05 -1.00
C TRP A 919 -16.11 -21.62 0.28
N GLY A 920 -16.76 -21.45 1.44
CA GLY A 920 -16.21 -21.79 2.75
C GLY A 920 -15.77 -23.24 2.89
N LEU A 921 -16.63 -24.19 2.50
CA LEU A 921 -16.27 -25.61 2.58
C LEU A 921 -15.29 -26.04 1.48
N VAL A 922 -15.40 -25.44 0.29
CA VAL A 922 -14.44 -25.66 -0.81
C VAL A 922 -13.03 -25.27 -0.33
N ALA A 923 -12.90 -24.11 0.30
CA ALA A 923 -11.65 -23.63 0.89
C ALA A 923 -11.11 -24.60 1.96
N VAL A 924 -11.96 -25.13 2.84
CA VAL A 924 -11.54 -26.12 3.86
C VAL A 924 -10.96 -27.37 3.20
N ARG A 925 -11.63 -27.94 2.19
CA ARG A 925 -11.17 -29.16 1.52
C ARG A 925 -9.87 -28.92 0.74
N LEU A 926 -9.78 -27.83 0.00
CA LEU A 926 -8.56 -27.46 -0.74
C LEU A 926 -7.38 -27.22 0.21
N ALA A 927 -7.62 -26.54 1.33
CA ALA A 927 -6.61 -26.30 2.35
C ALA A 927 -6.14 -27.61 3.02
N GLN A 928 -7.03 -28.58 3.25
CA GLN A 928 -6.67 -29.90 3.75
C GLN A 928 -5.86 -30.72 2.73
N ALA A 929 -6.24 -30.65 1.46
CA ALA A 929 -5.51 -31.33 0.38
C ALA A 929 -4.10 -30.76 0.17
N SER A 930 -3.88 -29.46 0.46
CA SER A 930 -2.56 -28.83 0.38
C SER A 930 -1.54 -29.33 1.43
N LYS A 931 -2.01 -30.01 2.49
CA LYS A 931 -1.14 -30.62 3.53
C LYS A 931 -0.54 -31.96 3.10
N GLN A 932 -1.13 -32.61 2.10
CA GLN A 932 -0.66 -33.86 1.49
C GLN A 932 0.22 -33.52 0.29
#